data_AF-A0A928N038-F1
#
_entry.id   AF-A0A928N038-F1
#
_cell.length_a   1.000
_cell.length_b   1.000
_cell.length_c   1.000
_cell.angle_alpha   90.00
_cell.angle_beta   90.00
_cell.angle_gamma   90.00
#
_symmetry.space_group_name_H-M   'P 1'
#
loop_
_entity.id
_entity.type
_entity.pdbx_description
1 polymer ?
#
loop_
_entity_poly.entity_id
_entity_poly.type
_entity_poly.pdbx_seq_one_letter_code
_entity_poly.pdbx_strand_id
1 'polypeptide(L)'
;MLNYLKKLFFGAKEPEEKVLNLYQYKFLRYKEERERKYPLDLTKVHVPQEKDLITVVLPVYNGGEILADSIESVLRQTYTNFELIIINDGSKDNTLEIAREFAEKDSRIRVLTQENKKIPRTLSRGFREARGEFLTWTSADNVMDDDFLEKMVGELKTNPKTAMIWANMRLIDGKGKKLKNHGWFEYPMGSSNVMFPHNAFELNTYANNTIGAAFMYRKAAAEILGCYSSYKHTLEDYDYWMRMNSLLTLRHTSFTEPVYSYRWHDGSLTAKDKELGITKNRYKLMVFDDFRRDFYLTPLVWYLNNDERNKAVAEAFKKKIIDAGHIVIEKDDLSSLFFGSSPSNLVYADFGGCGCETELPVDAVKVAVNSNITENFDFSVFVSDSSMQDYNGYTVDDVETLFSFIDAKAKNDMLYAMEGRLSEEASFSKKVSVVLCTHKLSETLPACLEALCNQNAKPEDFEIVFVNNNFRNTELKEFVQDMKKKYENIEINYITEPRKGLSFARNSGMWEAKGEIVLYVDDDSIATENLVCETSKSFEGREDLGACGGQVILTVPEGAKELVNERTIGLWSNLEIEGKGFRYAKDYGDFPYGANFAVRNECLRMIGGFRCSYGRVGTNFAGGEETLVCFMMDEIHMKVGLNADSSVEHRVNPERFNLEHIEKTAYSGIMTQYRLRRDLYAPQDWNDMNVRERAMKAERMAKSFKEGTADYVLQAATAKAFREVLVSRQNDYEYLTKNKSK
;
A
#
# COMPACT_ATOMS: atom_id res chain seq x y z
N MET A 1 -28.28 -21.33 9.81
CA MET A 1 -27.51 -20.26 9.15
C MET A 1 -26.64 -19.45 10.10
N LEU A 2 -26.97 -19.24 11.38
CA LEU A 2 -26.19 -18.34 12.24
C LEU A 2 -25.48 -19.00 13.44
N ASN A 3 -25.75 -20.23 13.89
CA ASN A 3 -24.65 -21.12 14.37
C ASN A 3 -23.60 -21.35 13.24
N TYR A 4 -24.02 -20.97 12.05
CA TYR A 4 -23.44 -21.18 10.74
C TYR A 4 -22.82 -19.88 10.20
N LEU A 5 -23.05 -18.72 10.85
CA LEU A 5 -22.29 -17.49 10.67
C LEU A 5 -21.87 -16.80 12.01
N LYS A 6 -22.18 -17.35 13.18
CA LYS A 6 -21.60 -16.93 14.49
C LYS A 6 -20.32 -17.67 14.80
N LYS A 7 -20.16 -18.79 14.12
CA LYS A 7 -18.89 -19.35 13.66
C LYS A 7 -18.21 -18.48 12.58
N LEU A 8 -18.94 -17.65 11.80
CA LEU A 8 -18.35 -16.95 10.63
C LEU A 8 -17.23 -16.04 11.07
N PHE A 9 -17.41 -15.27 12.16
CA PHE A 9 -16.45 -14.24 12.54
C PHE A 9 -16.35 -14.04 14.07
N PHE A 10 -16.17 -15.11 14.87
CA PHE A 10 -15.56 -15.15 16.25
C PHE A 10 -16.37 -15.47 17.53
N GLY A 11 -17.69 -15.38 17.64
CA GLY A 11 -18.28 -15.09 18.97
C GLY A 11 -18.80 -16.19 19.93
N ALA A 12 -18.29 -17.44 19.98
CA ALA A 12 -18.71 -18.43 20.98
C ALA A 12 -17.54 -19.28 21.53
N LYS A 13 -17.47 -19.46 22.87
CA LYS A 13 -16.42 -20.21 23.58
C LYS A 13 -16.43 -21.72 23.25
N GLU A 14 -15.28 -22.16 22.72
CA GLU A 14 -14.60 -23.50 22.75
C GLU A 14 -15.29 -24.68 22.03
N PRO A 15 -14.55 -25.45 21.19
CA PRO A 15 -13.33 -26.14 21.62
C PRO A 15 -12.06 -25.87 20.80
N GLU A 16 -10.97 -25.57 21.51
CA GLU A 16 -9.56 -25.98 21.35
C GLU A 16 -8.83 -25.92 19.98
N GLU A 17 -9.46 -25.54 18.87
CA GLU A 17 -8.82 -25.46 17.54
C GLU A 17 -8.90 -24.07 16.91
N LYS A 18 -7.75 -23.37 16.78
CA LYS A 18 -7.65 -22.01 16.24
C LYS A 18 -8.01 -21.96 14.75
N VAL A 19 -9.16 -21.37 14.40
CA VAL A 19 -9.54 -20.97 13.03
C VAL A 19 -8.93 -19.59 12.72
N LEU A 20 -8.54 -19.34 11.46
CA LEU A 20 -8.06 -18.02 11.04
C LEU A 20 -9.11 -16.94 11.33
N ASN A 21 -8.66 -15.78 11.81
CA ASN A 21 -9.53 -14.62 11.97
C ASN A 21 -9.62 -13.74 10.72
N LEU A 22 -10.48 -12.71 10.77
CA LEU A 22 -10.76 -11.82 9.64
C LEU A 22 -9.52 -11.05 9.17
N TYR A 23 -8.70 -10.61 10.12
CA TYR A 23 -7.46 -9.89 9.86
C TYR A 23 -6.44 -10.82 9.18
N GLN A 24 -6.29 -12.05 9.71
CA GLN A 24 -5.45 -13.07 9.12
C GLN A 24 -5.91 -13.44 7.71
N TYR A 25 -7.22 -13.56 7.51
CA TYR A 25 -7.83 -13.89 6.23
C TYR A 25 -7.66 -12.79 5.17
N LYS A 26 -7.86 -11.51 5.54
CA LYS A 26 -7.59 -10.38 4.66
C LYS A 26 -6.15 -10.46 4.14
N PHE A 27 -5.19 -10.68 5.03
CA PHE A 27 -3.79 -10.73 4.65
C PHE A 27 -3.43 -11.99 3.84
N LEU A 28 -3.92 -13.16 4.23
CA LEU A 28 -3.67 -14.41 3.51
C LEU A 28 -4.17 -14.34 2.05
N ARG A 29 -5.33 -13.73 1.82
CA ARG A 29 -5.84 -13.49 0.45
C ARG A 29 -4.93 -12.59 -0.37
N TYR A 30 -4.43 -11.53 0.23
CA TYR A 30 -3.42 -10.69 -0.40
C TYR A 30 -2.16 -11.51 -0.73
N LYS A 31 -1.65 -12.33 0.20
CA LYS A 31 -0.47 -13.17 -0.02
C LYS A 31 -0.65 -14.16 -1.16
N GLU A 32 -1.78 -14.84 -1.23
CA GLU A 32 -2.04 -15.80 -2.32
C GLU A 32 -2.17 -15.11 -3.67
N GLU A 33 -2.82 -13.94 -3.73
CA GLU A 33 -2.91 -13.16 -4.96
C GLU A 33 -1.52 -12.64 -5.39
N ARG A 34 -0.70 -12.21 -4.43
CA ARG A 34 0.69 -11.77 -4.66
C ARG A 34 1.56 -12.91 -5.17
N GLU A 35 1.49 -14.08 -4.54
CA GLU A 35 2.24 -15.28 -4.95
C GLU A 35 1.80 -15.77 -6.33
N ARG A 36 0.49 -15.73 -6.62
CA ARG A 36 -0.07 -16.15 -7.91
C ARG A 36 0.40 -15.27 -9.07
N LYS A 37 0.46 -13.95 -8.86
CA LYS A 37 0.86 -12.98 -9.90
C LYS A 37 2.38 -12.86 -10.04
N TYR A 38 3.09 -12.93 -8.91
CA TYR A 38 4.50 -12.55 -8.80
C TYR A 38 5.27 -13.53 -7.91
N PRO A 39 5.33 -14.83 -8.26
CA PRO A 39 5.98 -15.83 -7.43
C PRO A 39 7.47 -15.49 -7.28
N LEU A 40 7.97 -15.44 -6.04
CA LEU A 40 9.34 -15.05 -5.74
C LEU A 40 10.00 -16.09 -4.83
N ASP A 41 10.70 -17.04 -5.45
CA ASP A 41 11.44 -18.08 -4.75
C ASP A 41 12.86 -17.59 -4.41
N LEU A 42 13.11 -17.31 -3.14
CA LEU A 42 14.42 -16.83 -2.69
C LEU A 42 15.56 -17.83 -2.95
N THR A 43 15.28 -19.12 -3.15
CA THR A 43 16.34 -20.08 -3.49
C THR A 43 16.90 -19.87 -4.89
N LYS A 44 16.23 -19.08 -5.72
CA LYS A 44 16.61 -18.72 -7.08
C LYS A 44 17.18 -17.30 -7.20
N VAL A 45 17.37 -16.61 -6.07
CA VAL A 45 17.93 -15.26 -6.01
C VAL A 45 19.27 -15.33 -5.29
N HIS A 46 20.33 -14.98 -6.00
CA HIS A 46 21.69 -14.96 -5.48
C HIS A 46 22.17 -13.52 -5.38
N VAL A 47 22.76 -13.17 -4.25
CA VAL A 47 23.26 -11.83 -3.95
C VAL A 47 24.69 -11.91 -3.42
N PRO A 48 25.48 -10.83 -3.48
CA PRO A 48 26.81 -10.79 -2.87
C PRO A 48 26.74 -11.07 -1.37
N GLN A 49 27.33 -12.18 -0.95
CA GLN A 49 27.36 -12.62 0.45
C GLN A 49 28.45 -13.67 0.69
N GLU A 50 28.93 -13.75 1.92
CA GLU A 50 29.74 -14.85 2.43
C GLU A 50 28.82 -15.96 2.94
N LYS A 51 28.93 -17.13 2.30
CA LYS A 51 28.12 -18.30 2.62
C LYS A 51 28.27 -18.70 4.08
N ASP A 52 27.16 -19.07 4.72
CA ASP A 52 27.08 -19.48 6.12
C ASP A 52 27.55 -18.42 7.14
N LEU A 53 27.98 -17.23 6.73
CA LEU A 53 28.36 -16.17 7.66
C LEU A 53 27.09 -15.49 8.21
N ILE A 54 27.07 -15.26 9.52
CA ILE A 54 26.06 -14.42 10.16
C ILE A 54 26.66 -13.02 10.41
N THR A 55 25.99 -11.97 9.97
CA THR A 55 26.28 -10.60 10.44
C THR A 55 25.31 -10.21 11.53
N VAL A 56 25.85 -9.88 12.70
CA VAL A 56 25.12 -9.24 13.80
C VAL A 56 25.42 -7.74 13.76
N VAL A 57 24.41 -6.89 13.60
CA VAL A 57 24.55 -5.44 13.74
C VAL A 57 24.17 -5.00 15.16
N LEU A 58 24.97 -4.13 15.77
CA LEU A 58 24.72 -3.59 17.11
C LEU A 58 24.78 -2.06 17.05
N PRO A 59 23.64 -1.37 16.84
CA PRO A 59 23.58 0.08 16.92
C PRO A 59 23.64 0.51 18.39
N VAL A 60 24.48 1.51 18.70
CA VAL A 60 24.62 2.01 20.08
C VAL A 60 24.76 3.53 20.12
N TYR A 61 24.03 4.14 21.04
CA TYR A 61 24.13 5.56 21.38
C TYR A 61 24.03 5.72 22.90
N ASN A 62 25.10 6.18 23.53
CA ASN A 62 25.21 6.35 24.98
C ASN A 62 24.83 5.08 25.78
N GLY A 63 25.46 3.95 25.43
CA GLY A 63 25.18 2.64 26.01
C GLY A 63 26.30 2.08 26.88
N GLY A 64 27.25 2.89 27.33
CA GLY A 64 28.50 2.42 27.93
C GLY A 64 28.31 1.48 29.13
N GLU A 65 27.29 1.69 29.96
CA GLU A 65 27.03 0.88 31.16
C GLU A 65 26.59 -0.57 30.87
N ILE A 66 26.01 -0.82 29.70
CA ILE A 66 25.30 -2.07 29.36
C ILE A 66 25.86 -2.76 28.10
N LEU A 67 26.64 -2.03 27.29
CA LEU A 67 27.17 -2.51 26.02
C LEU A 67 28.02 -3.78 26.16
N ALA A 68 28.81 -3.89 27.24
CA ALA A 68 29.69 -5.03 27.46
C ALA A 68 28.92 -6.36 27.55
N ASP A 69 27.81 -6.39 28.31
CA ASP A 69 26.94 -7.58 28.42
C ASP A 69 26.45 -8.04 27.05
N SER A 70 26.07 -7.09 26.19
CA SER A 70 25.55 -7.37 24.85
C SER A 70 26.64 -7.93 23.94
N ILE A 71 27.81 -7.29 23.89
CA ILE A 71 28.96 -7.77 23.09
C ILE A 71 29.38 -9.18 23.55
N GLU A 72 29.54 -9.39 24.86
CA GLU A 72 29.92 -10.69 25.41
C GLU A 72 28.91 -11.79 25.04
N SER A 73 27.61 -11.47 25.04
CA SER A 73 26.57 -12.42 24.64
C SER A 73 26.68 -12.87 23.18
N VAL A 74 27.13 -11.97 22.28
CA VAL A 74 27.42 -12.31 20.88
C VAL A 74 28.72 -13.11 20.77
N LEU A 75 29.73 -12.80 21.58
CA LEU A 75 31.01 -13.50 21.55
C LEU A 75 30.94 -14.94 22.08
N ARG A 76 30.02 -15.23 22.99
CA ARG A 76 29.79 -16.57 23.57
C ARG A 76 28.99 -17.52 22.69
N GLN A 77 28.55 -17.09 21.51
CA GLN A 77 27.71 -17.90 20.63
C GLN A 77 28.40 -19.22 20.24
N THR A 78 27.66 -20.33 20.30
CA THR A 78 28.13 -21.66 19.87
C THR A 78 28.41 -21.70 18.37
N TYR A 79 27.66 -20.92 17.59
CA TYR A 79 27.96 -20.67 16.18
C TYR A 79 29.11 -19.67 16.04
N THR A 80 30.26 -20.12 15.55
CA THR A 80 31.49 -19.30 15.54
C THR A 80 31.70 -18.48 14.28
N ASN A 81 31.02 -18.84 13.17
CA ASN A 81 31.15 -18.16 11.87
C ASN A 81 30.24 -16.92 11.79
N PHE A 82 30.59 -15.87 12.51
CA PHE A 82 29.88 -14.60 12.47
C PHE A 82 30.84 -13.40 12.43
N GLU A 83 30.31 -12.26 11.99
CA GLU A 83 30.90 -10.95 12.24
C GLU A 83 29.95 -10.10 13.10
N LEU A 84 30.51 -9.23 13.94
CA LEU A 84 29.77 -8.28 14.74
C LEU A 84 30.13 -6.86 14.29
N ILE A 85 29.14 -6.12 13.76
CA ILE A 85 29.30 -4.72 13.36
C ILE A 85 28.69 -3.83 14.44
N ILE A 86 29.53 -3.22 15.25
CA ILE A 86 29.12 -2.23 16.26
C ILE A 86 29.13 -0.85 15.61
N ILE A 87 28.02 -0.12 15.71
CA ILE A 87 27.90 1.22 15.14
C ILE A 87 27.66 2.21 16.25
N ASN A 88 28.70 2.96 16.60
CA ASN A 88 28.60 4.10 17.50
C ASN A 88 27.91 5.27 16.78
N ASP A 89 26.66 5.54 17.14
CA ASP A 89 25.82 6.59 16.55
C ASP A 89 26.02 7.95 17.25
N GLY A 90 27.28 8.34 17.41
CA GLY A 90 27.67 9.65 17.94
C GLY A 90 27.59 9.78 19.46
N SER A 91 27.85 8.69 20.20
CA SER A 91 27.84 8.68 21.67
C SER A 91 28.78 9.72 22.29
N LYS A 92 28.45 10.15 23.51
CA LYS A 92 29.19 11.16 24.29
C LYS A 92 29.77 10.61 25.59
N ASP A 93 29.40 9.39 25.96
CA ASP A 93 29.97 8.62 27.05
C ASP A 93 31.13 7.73 26.55
N ASN A 94 31.56 6.78 27.37
CA ASN A 94 32.66 5.85 27.07
C ASN A 94 32.27 4.68 26.15
N THR A 95 31.14 4.76 25.44
CA THR A 95 30.64 3.69 24.55
C THR A 95 31.66 3.30 23.47
N LEU A 96 32.32 4.29 22.86
CA LEU A 96 33.25 4.05 21.75
C LEU A 96 34.53 3.36 22.21
N GLU A 97 35.03 3.75 23.38
CA GLU A 97 36.21 3.18 24.02
C GLU A 97 35.96 1.70 24.31
N ILE A 98 34.83 1.37 24.93
CA ILE A 98 34.45 -0.03 25.21
C ILE A 98 34.40 -0.85 23.92
N ALA A 99 33.70 -0.36 22.87
CA ALA A 99 33.59 -1.08 21.60
C ALA A 99 34.97 -1.35 20.96
N ARG A 100 35.89 -0.38 21.03
CA ARG A 100 37.25 -0.52 20.50
C ARG A 100 38.07 -1.54 21.28
N GLU A 101 37.98 -1.54 22.61
CA GLU A 101 38.67 -2.53 23.45
C GLU A 101 38.25 -3.97 23.10
N PHE A 102 36.97 -4.20 22.80
CA PHE A 102 36.50 -5.50 22.33
C PHE A 102 37.03 -5.84 20.92
N ALA A 103 37.03 -4.88 20.00
CA ALA A 103 37.53 -5.10 18.64
C ALA A 103 39.04 -5.35 18.56
N GLU A 104 39.82 -4.81 19.50
CA GLU A 104 41.24 -5.14 19.65
C GLU A 104 41.46 -6.59 20.12
N LYS A 105 40.50 -7.16 20.87
CA LYS A 105 40.58 -8.51 21.45
C LYS A 105 40.00 -9.59 20.54
N ASP A 106 39.04 -9.27 19.68
CA ASP A 106 38.37 -10.23 18.80
C ASP A 106 38.24 -9.70 17.37
N SER A 107 38.89 -10.39 16.42
CA SER A 107 38.95 -9.98 15.01
C SER A 107 37.61 -10.07 14.27
N ARG A 108 36.59 -10.69 14.87
CA ARG A 108 35.23 -10.76 14.29
C ARG A 108 34.48 -9.44 14.45
N ILE A 109 34.96 -8.52 15.27
CA ILE A 109 34.29 -7.25 15.58
C ILE A 109 34.81 -6.14 14.67
N ARG A 110 33.89 -5.40 14.05
CA ARG A 110 34.14 -4.17 13.30
C ARG A 110 33.41 -3.02 13.99
N VAL A 111 34.12 -1.95 14.32
CA VAL A 111 33.55 -0.75 14.93
C VAL A 111 33.47 0.37 13.90
N LEU A 112 32.26 0.85 13.66
CA LEU A 112 31.98 2.00 12.81
C LEU A 112 31.48 3.16 13.66
N THR A 113 31.83 4.39 13.27
CA THR A 113 31.35 5.60 13.96
C THR A 113 30.70 6.57 12.98
N GLN A 114 29.72 7.32 13.46
CA GLN A 114 29.06 8.42 12.74
C GLN A 114 28.57 9.47 13.73
N GLU A 115 28.10 10.60 13.21
CA GLU A 115 27.19 11.48 13.95
C GLU A 115 25.85 10.78 14.20
N ASN A 116 25.11 11.21 15.24
CA ASN A 116 23.80 10.63 15.56
C ASN A 116 22.81 10.79 14.38
N LYS A 117 22.43 9.67 13.76
CA LYS A 117 21.44 9.61 12.66
C LYS A 117 20.19 8.80 13.03
N LYS A 118 20.06 8.37 14.29
CA LYS A 118 18.96 7.52 14.81
C LYS A 118 19.01 6.09 14.26
N ILE A 119 18.31 5.19 14.95
CA ILE A 119 18.33 3.74 14.71
C ILE A 119 18.12 3.35 13.24
N PRO A 120 17.12 3.85 12.49
CA PRO A 120 16.86 3.34 11.13
C PRO A 120 18.04 3.55 10.17
N ARG A 121 18.68 4.72 10.24
CA ARG A 121 19.86 5.05 9.41
C ARG A 121 21.10 4.30 9.88
N THR A 122 21.25 4.11 11.19
CA THR A 122 22.34 3.34 11.79
C THR A 122 22.26 1.86 11.39
N LEU A 123 21.09 1.23 11.51
CA LEU A 123 20.85 -0.14 11.03
C LEU A 123 21.11 -0.27 9.53
N SER A 124 20.60 0.68 8.73
CA SER A 124 20.78 0.67 7.28
C SER A 124 22.25 0.83 6.87
N ARG A 125 23.08 1.52 7.65
CA ARG A 125 24.53 1.52 7.45
C ARG A 125 25.13 0.16 7.80
N GLY A 126 24.75 -0.42 8.93
CA GLY A 126 25.23 -1.74 9.34
C GLY A 126 24.98 -2.83 8.31
N PHE A 127 23.76 -2.89 7.77
CA PHE A 127 23.41 -3.92 6.79
C PHE A 127 23.98 -3.68 5.39
N ARG A 128 24.37 -2.44 5.03
CA ARG A 128 25.18 -2.19 3.83
C ARG A 128 26.60 -2.72 3.98
N GLU A 129 27.15 -2.69 5.19
CA GLU A 129 28.50 -3.17 5.52
C GLU A 129 28.55 -4.68 5.82
N ALA A 130 27.38 -5.30 5.94
CA ALA A 130 27.22 -6.71 6.29
C ALA A 130 27.56 -7.62 5.12
N ARG A 131 28.43 -8.61 5.38
CA ARG A 131 28.86 -9.62 4.42
C ARG A 131 28.13 -10.95 4.58
N GLY A 132 27.45 -11.18 5.69
CA GLY A 132 26.81 -12.46 6.00
C GLY A 132 25.66 -12.83 5.07
N GLU A 133 25.52 -14.12 4.79
CA GLU A 133 24.31 -14.72 4.20
C GLU A 133 23.09 -14.52 5.11
N PHE A 134 23.31 -14.55 6.42
CA PHE A 134 22.28 -14.39 7.44
C PHE A 134 22.51 -13.10 8.23
N LEU A 135 21.42 -12.39 8.51
CA LEU A 135 21.44 -11.07 9.10
C LEU A 135 20.55 -11.04 10.34
N THR A 136 21.06 -10.41 11.39
CA THR A 136 20.26 -10.04 12.57
C THR A 136 20.84 -8.76 13.19
N TRP A 137 20.12 -8.18 14.13
CA TRP A 137 20.66 -7.09 14.95
C TRP A 137 20.19 -7.20 16.39
N THR A 138 20.97 -6.65 17.31
CA THR A 138 20.64 -6.59 18.73
C THR A 138 20.88 -5.18 19.26
N SER A 139 20.04 -4.73 20.19
CA SER A 139 20.28 -3.49 20.91
C SER A 139 21.32 -3.69 22.01
N ALA A 140 22.01 -2.61 22.38
CA ALA A 140 23.09 -2.62 23.37
C ALA A 140 22.65 -3.01 24.80
N ASP A 141 21.34 -3.01 25.09
CA ASP A 141 20.75 -3.44 26.35
C ASP A 141 20.34 -4.92 26.37
N ASN A 142 20.28 -5.60 25.22
CA ASN A 142 19.79 -6.97 25.14
C ASN A 142 20.93 -8.00 25.14
N VAL A 143 20.57 -9.24 25.49
CA VAL A 143 21.49 -10.36 25.66
C VAL A 143 20.98 -11.56 24.86
N MET A 144 21.80 -12.08 23.95
CA MET A 144 21.53 -13.34 23.25
C MET A 144 21.87 -14.54 24.15
N ASP A 145 21.08 -15.61 24.05
CA ASP A 145 21.49 -16.88 24.67
C ASP A 145 22.63 -17.52 23.87
N ASP A 146 23.49 -18.31 24.52
CA ASP A 146 24.71 -18.84 23.92
C ASP A 146 24.45 -19.71 22.66
N ASP A 147 23.26 -20.30 22.48
CA ASP A 147 22.89 -21.12 21.31
C ASP A 147 21.96 -20.40 20.30
N PHE A 148 21.72 -19.09 20.49
CA PHE A 148 20.79 -18.31 19.67
C PHE A 148 21.13 -18.37 18.17
N LEU A 149 22.36 -18.01 17.80
CA LEU A 149 22.76 -17.96 16.39
C LEU A 149 22.68 -19.33 15.71
N GLU A 150 23.10 -20.39 16.41
CA GLU A 150 23.08 -21.77 15.91
C GLU A 150 21.63 -22.24 15.64
N LYS A 151 20.72 -22.01 16.59
CA LYS A 151 19.31 -22.36 16.44
C LYS A 151 18.63 -21.61 15.30
N MET A 152 18.87 -20.30 15.22
CA MET A 152 18.24 -19.44 14.22
C MET A 152 18.73 -19.79 12.80
N VAL A 153 20.05 -19.95 12.61
CA VAL A 153 20.58 -20.34 11.29
C VAL A 153 20.16 -21.75 10.90
N GLY A 154 20.09 -22.68 11.87
CA GLY A 154 19.59 -24.03 11.67
C GLY A 154 18.18 -24.05 11.08
N GLU A 155 17.26 -23.29 11.65
CA GLU A 155 15.87 -23.19 11.17
C GLU A 155 15.78 -22.57 9.76
N LEU A 156 16.58 -21.53 9.45
CA LEU A 156 16.60 -20.98 8.08
C LEU A 156 17.17 -21.97 7.07
N LYS A 157 18.19 -22.75 7.43
CA LYS A 157 18.78 -23.80 6.58
C LYS A 157 17.79 -24.92 6.27
N THR A 158 16.98 -25.34 7.24
CA THR A 158 15.93 -26.36 7.01
C THR A 158 14.74 -25.82 6.22
N ASN A 159 14.56 -24.50 6.17
CA ASN A 159 13.46 -23.84 5.47
C ASN A 159 13.99 -22.84 4.41
N PRO A 160 14.62 -23.31 3.32
CA PRO A 160 15.40 -22.46 2.40
C PRO A 160 14.58 -21.36 1.69
N LYS A 161 13.25 -21.55 1.54
CA LYS A 161 12.34 -20.54 0.95
C LYS A 161 11.93 -19.43 1.93
N THR A 162 12.24 -19.57 3.21
CA THR A 162 11.86 -18.61 4.25
C THR A 162 12.83 -17.43 4.24
N ALA A 163 12.28 -16.22 4.18
CA ALA A 163 13.05 -14.99 4.17
C ALA A 163 13.53 -14.62 5.57
N MET A 164 12.64 -14.77 6.56
CA MET A 164 12.91 -14.44 7.95
C MET A 164 12.22 -15.40 8.89
N ILE A 165 12.89 -15.65 10.01
CA ILE A 165 12.34 -16.32 11.17
C ILE A 165 12.32 -15.40 12.39
N TRP A 166 11.43 -15.69 13.32
CA TRP A 166 11.45 -15.12 14.66
C TRP A 166 11.17 -16.18 15.73
N ALA A 167 11.65 -15.92 16.94
CA ALA A 167 11.54 -16.82 18.08
C ALA A 167 10.99 -16.10 19.33
N ASN A 168 10.70 -16.90 20.35
CA ASN A 168 10.29 -16.40 21.66
C ASN A 168 11.46 -15.77 22.40
N MET A 169 11.15 -14.89 23.35
CA MET A 169 12.15 -14.19 24.15
C MET A 169 11.77 -14.13 25.63
N ARG A 170 12.68 -13.67 26.47
CA ARG A 170 12.51 -13.49 27.92
C ARG A 170 12.64 -12.03 28.28
N LEU A 171 11.83 -11.57 29.21
CA LEU A 171 12.00 -10.26 29.83
C LEU A 171 13.02 -10.32 30.97
N ILE A 172 13.97 -9.39 30.93
CA ILE A 172 14.92 -9.13 32.03
C ILE A 172 14.81 -7.67 32.46
N ASP A 173 15.10 -7.40 33.73
CA ASP A 173 15.17 -6.05 34.30
C ASP A 173 16.51 -5.37 33.97
N GLY A 174 16.66 -4.11 34.37
CA GLY A 174 17.91 -3.35 34.20
C GLY A 174 19.17 -4.04 34.74
N LYS A 175 19.04 -4.98 35.70
CA LYS A 175 20.14 -5.75 36.31
C LYS A 175 20.30 -7.15 35.71
N GLY A 176 19.57 -7.47 34.65
CA GLY A 176 19.63 -8.77 33.97
C GLY A 176 18.85 -9.89 34.67
N LYS A 177 18.05 -9.58 35.71
CA LYS A 177 17.21 -10.59 36.37
C LYS A 177 15.89 -10.75 35.63
N LYS A 178 15.34 -11.96 35.63
CA LYS A 178 14.03 -12.25 35.01
C LYS A 178 12.95 -11.30 35.54
N LEU A 179 12.30 -10.60 34.64
CA LEU A 179 11.21 -9.67 34.94
C LEU A 179 9.88 -10.41 34.73
N LYS A 180 9.08 -10.52 35.80
CA LYS A 180 7.83 -11.31 35.83
C LYS A 180 6.64 -10.41 36.11
N ASN A 181 5.47 -10.80 35.63
CA ASN A 181 4.20 -10.07 35.84
C ASN A 181 4.24 -8.62 35.33
N HIS A 182 5.04 -8.36 34.30
CA HIS A 182 5.11 -7.09 33.58
C HIS A 182 3.89 -6.91 32.67
N GLY A 183 3.31 -8.01 32.19
CA GLY A 183 2.06 -8.02 31.43
C GLY A 183 2.23 -7.98 29.90
N TRP A 184 3.47 -8.00 29.40
CA TRP A 184 3.76 -8.01 27.96
C TRP A 184 3.87 -9.44 27.40
N PHE A 185 2.77 -9.96 26.84
CA PHE A 185 2.66 -11.29 26.21
C PHE A 185 3.28 -12.45 27.01
N GLU A 186 3.27 -12.35 28.34
CA GLU A 186 3.87 -13.37 29.21
C GLU A 186 3.06 -14.66 29.19
N TYR A 187 3.68 -15.78 28.79
CA TYR A 187 3.03 -17.08 28.80
C TYR A 187 3.97 -18.23 29.24
N PRO A 188 3.62 -19.01 30.28
CA PRO A 188 2.51 -18.74 31.20
C PRO A 188 2.75 -17.42 31.96
N MET A 189 1.67 -16.80 32.43
CA MET A 189 1.75 -15.55 33.19
C MET A 189 2.71 -15.70 34.38
N GLY A 190 3.63 -14.74 34.58
CA GLY A 190 4.63 -14.77 35.64
C GLY A 190 5.90 -15.59 35.32
N SER A 191 6.03 -16.09 34.09
CA SER A 191 7.20 -16.85 33.64
C SER A 191 8.38 -15.99 33.18
N SER A 192 8.18 -14.69 32.90
CA SER A 192 9.06 -13.81 32.11
C SER A 192 9.20 -14.19 30.62
N ASN A 193 8.60 -15.30 30.16
CA ASN A 193 8.67 -15.71 28.76
C ASN A 193 7.63 -14.95 27.94
N VAL A 194 8.08 -14.28 26.89
CA VAL A 194 7.26 -13.61 25.89
C VAL A 194 7.06 -14.57 24.73
N MET A 195 5.83 -15.06 24.56
CA MET A 195 5.50 -16.05 23.55
C MET A 195 4.76 -15.39 22.39
N PHE A 196 5.33 -15.44 21.19
CA PHE A 196 4.78 -14.79 20.00
C PHE A 196 3.85 -15.71 19.21
N PRO A 197 2.97 -15.16 18.35
CA PRO A 197 2.17 -15.95 17.43
C PRO A 197 3.04 -16.82 16.51
N HIS A 198 2.52 -18.00 16.12
CA HIS A 198 3.22 -18.93 15.22
C HIS A 198 3.18 -18.53 13.73
N ASN A 199 2.40 -17.52 13.37
CA ASN A 199 2.33 -16.97 12.01
C ASN A 199 2.30 -15.43 12.03
N ALA A 200 2.57 -14.82 10.88
CA ALA A 200 2.64 -13.37 10.71
C ALA A 200 1.38 -12.78 10.04
N PHE A 201 0.26 -13.51 9.96
CA PHE A 201 -0.90 -13.06 9.16
C PHE A 201 -1.63 -11.86 9.76
N GLU A 202 -1.44 -11.56 11.05
CA GLU A 202 -1.98 -10.35 11.69
C GLU A 202 -1.04 -9.16 11.61
N LEU A 203 0.25 -9.39 11.33
CA LEU A 203 1.30 -8.37 11.42
C LEU A 203 0.94 -7.10 10.63
N ASN A 204 0.35 -7.28 9.44
CA ASN A 204 0.02 -6.20 8.49
C ASN A 204 -1.42 -5.69 8.62
N THR A 205 -2.29 -6.38 9.33
CA THR A 205 -3.74 -6.12 9.35
C THR A 205 -4.27 -5.76 10.74
N TYR A 206 -3.48 -5.98 11.79
CA TYR A 206 -3.78 -5.58 13.15
C TYR A 206 -2.62 -4.79 13.73
N ALA A 207 -2.92 -3.67 14.41
CA ALA A 207 -1.91 -2.71 14.89
C ALA A 207 -1.14 -3.24 16.13
N ASN A 208 -0.24 -4.20 15.90
CA ASN A 208 0.57 -4.82 16.94
C ASN A 208 1.87 -5.36 16.33
N ASN A 209 3.02 -4.98 16.90
CA ASN A 209 4.27 -5.61 16.50
C ASN A 209 4.37 -7.00 17.16
N THR A 210 4.03 -8.04 16.39
CA THR A 210 4.04 -9.44 16.83
C THR A 210 5.40 -10.12 16.66
N ILE A 211 6.40 -9.39 16.17
CA ILE A 211 7.78 -9.86 16.01
C ILE A 211 8.60 -9.27 17.17
N GLY A 212 9.21 -10.14 17.97
CA GLY A 212 10.11 -9.73 19.05
C GLY A 212 11.50 -9.35 18.55
N ALA A 213 12.42 -9.13 19.49
CA ALA A 213 13.82 -8.84 19.18
C ALA A 213 14.63 -10.09 18.71
N ALA A 214 14.05 -11.28 18.83
CA ALA A 214 14.66 -12.54 18.42
C ALA A 214 14.28 -12.88 16.98
N PHE A 215 15.03 -12.37 15.99
CA PHE A 215 14.80 -12.65 14.57
C PHE A 215 16.11 -12.87 13.82
N MET A 216 16.01 -13.50 12.65
CA MET A 216 17.10 -13.64 11.69
C MET A 216 16.52 -13.70 10.29
N TYR A 217 17.13 -13.01 9.32
CA TYR A 217 16.69 -12.99 7.94
C TYR A 217 17.83 -13.17 6.95
N ARG A 218 17.50 -13.57 5.72
CA ARG A 218 18.47 -13.77 4.63
C ARG A 218 18.90 -12.43 4.04
N LYS A 219 20.17 -12.30 3.67
CA LYS A 219 20.70 -11.14 2.93
C LYS A 219 19.92 -10.88 1.64
N ALA A 220 19.54 -11.93 0.89
CA ALA A 220 18.71 -11.81 -0.31
C ALA A 220 17.36 -11.09 -0.05
N ALA A 221 16.72 -11.33 1.10
CA ALA A 221 15.50 -10.62 1.47
C ALA A 221 15.78 -9.14 1.74
N ALA A 222 16.90 -8.83 2.42
CA ALA A 222 17.31 -7.46 2.70
C ALA A 222 17.64 -6.67 1.43
N GLU A 223 18.26 -7.31 0.44
CA GLU A 223 18.60 -6.68 -0.86
C GLU A 223 17.36 -6.32 -1.70
N ILE A 224 16.29 -7.10 -1.57
CA ILE A 224 14.98 -6.80 -2.18
C ILE A 224 14.32 -5.59 -1.50
N LEU A 225 14.37 -5.53 -0.16
CA LEU A 225 13.70 -4.48 0.63
C LEU A 225 14.51 -3.19 0.77
N GLY A 226 15.81 -3.24 0.56
CA GLY A 226 16.71 -2.13 0.82
C GLY A 226 16.75 -1.75 2.31
N CYS A 227 16.78 -0.43 2.56
CA CYS A 227 17.03 0.13 3.88
C CYS A 227 15.80 0.06 4.82
N TYR A 228 16.08 0.15 6.12
CA TYR A 228 15.07 0.51 7.11
C TYR A 228 14.57 1.94 6.83
N SER A 229 13.26 2.17 6.94
CA SER A 229 12.70 3.47 6.57
C SER A 229 13.15 4.57 7.52
N SER A 230 13.85 5.59 6.97
CA SER A 230 14.27 6.73 7.78
C SER A 230 13.12 7.63 8.23
N TYR A 231 11.90 7.38 7.70
CA TYR A 231 10.67 8.09 8.02
C TYR A 231 9.85 7.40 9.11
N LYS A 232 10.25 6.21 9.57
CA LYS A 232 9.53 5.40 10.56
C LYS A 232 10.29 5.28 11.87
N HIS A 233 10.92 6.37 12.34
CA HIS A 233 11.60 6.33 13.65
C HIS A 233 10.64 5.88 14.75
N THR A 234 11.08 4.94 15.59
CA THR A 234 10.34 4.17 16.62
C THR A 234 9.38 3.10 16.11
N LEU A 235 9.23 2.95 14.80
CA LEU A 235 8.40 1.95 14.13
C LEU A 235 9.18 1.22 13.02
N GLU A 236 10.50 1.39 12.95
CA GLU A 236 11.32 0.99 11.81
C GLU A 236 11.41 -0.51 11.63
N ASP A 237 11.46 -1.26 12.72
CA ASP A 237 11.47 -2.71 12.73
C ASP A 237 10.10 -3.23 12.28
N TYR A 238 9.03 -2.71 12.88
CA TYR A 238 7.66 -3.09 12.53
C TYR A 238 7.38 -2.85 11.04
N ASP A 239 7.75 -1.67 10.52
CA ASP A 239 7.68 -1.36 9.10
C ASP A 239 8.48 -2.36 8.23
N TYR A 240 9.72 -2.67 8.62
CA TYR A 240 10.57 -3.58 7.87
C TYR A 240 9.98 -5.00 7.82
N TRP A 241 9.44 -5.49 8.93
CA TRP A 241 8.77 -6.78 9.00
C TRP A 241 7.48 -6.80 8.18
N MET A 242 6.70 -5.72 8.18
CA MET A 242 5.49 -5.59 7.36
C MET A 242 5.81 -5.61 5.86
N ARG A 243 6.88 -4.92 5.43
CA ARG A 243 7.37 -4.98 4.03
C ARG A 243 7.83 -6.38 3.67
N MET A 244 8.62 -7.02 4.53
CA MET A 244 9.10 -8.38 4.31
C MET A 244 7.95 -9.38 4.22
N ASN A 245 6.98 -9.31 5.14
CA ASN A 245 5.81 -10.18 5.13
C ASN A 245 4.94 -9.94 3.89
N SER A 246 4.83 -8.71 3.42
CA SER A 246 4.05 -8.38 2.21
C SER A 246 4.62 -9.02 0.94
N LEU A 247 5.94 -9.16 0.84
CA LEU A 247 6.61 -9.67 -0.36
C LEU A 247 7.09 -11.12 -0.23
N LEU A 248 7.42 -11.58 0.97
CA LEU A 248 8.18 -12.80 1.22
C LEU A 248 7.58 -13.65 2.35
N THR A 249 8.14 -14.84 2.58
CA THR A 249 7.63 -15.78 3.60
C THR A 249 8.36 -15.60 4.93
N LEU A 250 7.58 -15.44 5.99
CA LEU A 250 8.01 -15.31 7.38
C LEU A 250 7.53 -16.52 8.18
N ARG A 251 8.34 -17.04 9.10
CA ARG A 251 7.94 -18.16 9.99
C ARG A 251 8.38 -17.97 11.43
N HIS A 252 7.52 -18.32 12.39
CA HIS A 252 8.00 -18.57 13.75
C HIS A 252 8.87 -19.84 13.75
N THR A 253 9.88 -19.89 14.60
CA THR A 253 10.72 -21.07 14.79
C THR A 253 9.91 -22.31 15.20
N SER A 254 10.40 -23.50 14.85
CA SER A 254 9.75 -24.76 15.24
C SER A 254 9.90 -25.04 16.74
N PHE A 255 10.98 -24.56 17.35
CA PHE A 255 11.21 -24.61 18.79
C PHE A 255 10.44 -23.51 19.53
N THR A 256 10.08 -23.77 20.79
CA THR A 256 9.21 -22.89 21.58
C THR A 256 9.94 -22.23 22.74
N GLU A 257 11.08 -22.78 23.16
CA GLU A 257 11.88 -22.16 24.20
C GLU A 257 12.33 -20.75 23.78
N PRO A 258 12.25 -19.77 24.68
CA PRO A 258 12.86 -18.48 24.41
C PRO A 258 14.38 -18.61 24.29
N VAL A 259 14.97 -17.85 23.36
CA VAL A 259 16.41 -17.90 23.02
C VAL A 259 17.09 -16.53 23.08
N TYR A 260 16.41 -15.55 23.67
CA TYR A 260 16.86 -14.16 23.68
C TYR A 260 16.34 -13.47 24.93
N SER A 261 17.13 -12.59 25.55
CA SER A 261 16.74 -11.80 26.72
C SER A 261 16.60 -10.33 26.35
N TYR A 262 15.36 -9.84 26.37
CA TYR A 262 14.98 -8.46 26.13
C TYR A 262 14.99 -7.67 27.44
N ARG A 263 15.80 -6.61 27.52
CA ARG A 263 15.95 -5.81 28.73
C ARG A 263 14.93 -4.68 28.77
N TRP A 264 14.17 -4.64 29.85
CA TRP A 264 13.25 -3.56 30.14
C TRP A 264 13.83 -2.63 31.21
N HIS A 265 13.93 -1.34 30.89
CA HIS A 265 14.31 -0.28 31.82
C HIS A 265 13.67 1.05 31.39
N ASP A 266 13.56 2.00 32.33
CA ASP A 266 12.86 3.29 32.11
C ASP A 266 13.52 4.21 31.07
N GLY A 267 14.76 3.89 30.69
CA GLY A 267 15.52 4.60 29.65
C GLY A 267 15.26 4.09 28.23
N SER A 268 14.58 2.96 28.06
CA SER A 268 14.34 2.36 26.73
C SER A 268 13.36 3.21 25.90
N LEU A 269 13.44 3.10 24.58
CA LEU A 269 12.50 3.79 23.69
C LEU A 269 11.05 3.34 23.95
N THR A 270 10.85 2.05 24.21
CA THR A 270 9.54 1.46 24.50
C THR A 270 8.93 2.02 25.78
N ALA A 271 9.75 2.26 26.82
CA ALA A 271 9.29 2.89 28.06
C ALA A 271 8.85 4.36 27.85
N LYS A 272 9.34 5.01 26.78
CA LYS A 272 9.04 6.39 26.40
C LYS A 272 7.92 6.53 25.36
N ASP A 273 7.08 5.51 25.18
CA ASP A 273 5.98 5.52 24.21
C ASP A 273 5.12 6.81 24.25
N LYS A 274 4.75 7.28 25.45
CA LYS A 274 3.94 8.50 25.61
C LYS A 274 4.63 9.77 25.09
N GLU A 275 5.95 9.87 25.24
CA GLU A 275 6.75 11.01 24.80
C GLU A 275 6.99 10.96 23.28
N LEU A 276 7.32 9.77 22.78
CA LEU A 276 7.69 9.55 21.39
C LEU A 276 6.46 9.34 20.47
N GLY A 277 5.28 9.14 21.05
CA GLY A 277 4.03 8.93 20.31
C GLY A 277 4.02 7.65 19.48
N ILE A 278 4.71 6.60 19.92
CA ILE A 278 4.89 5.36 19.14
C ILE A 278 3.51 4.75 18.85
N THR A 279 2.73 4.47 19.90
CA THR A 279 1.37 3.93 19.81
C THR A 279 0.43 4.89 19.11
N LYS A 280 0.54 6.20 19.38
CA LYS A 280 -0.30 7.23 18.77
C LYS A 280 -0.15 7.28 17.24
N ASN A 281 1.04 6.99 16.71
CA ASN A 281 1.32 7.08 15.28
C ASN A 281 1.19 5.76 14.51
N ARG A 282 0.90 4.63 15.18
CA ARG A 282 0.81 3.30 14.54
C ARG A 282 -0.25 3.24 13.44
N TYR A 283 -1.40 3.92 13.62
CA TYR A 283 -2.46 3.91 12.62
C TYR A 283 -1.96 4.44 11.25
N LYS A 284 -1.06 5.43 11.24
CA LYS A 284 -0.46 5.96 10.00
C LYS A 284 0.35 4.90 9.26
N LEU A 285 1.10 4.07 9.99
CA LEU A 285 1.81 2.93 9.41
C LEU A 285 0.82 1.88 8.87
N MET A 286 -0.25 1.58 9.60
CA MET A 286 -1.27 0.62 9.16
C MET A 286 -1.99 1.08 7.89
N VAL A 287 -2.38 2.35 7.83
CA VAL A 287 -3.01 2.97 6.66
C VAL A 287 -2.06 2.95 5.46
N PHE A 288 -0.79 3.30 5.68
CA PHE A 288 0.21 3.27 4.61
C PHE A 288 0.51 1.85 4.14
N ASP A 289 0.62 0.86 5.04
CA ASP A 289 0.84 -0.54 4.65
C ASP A 289 -0.37 -1.12 3.91
N ASP A 290 -1.59 -0.69 4.24
CA ASP A 290 -2.77 -1.05 3.46
C ASP A 290 -2.69 -0.54 2.02
N PHE A 291 -2.29 0.72 1.81
CA PHE A 291 -1.97 1.25 0.49
C PHE A 291 -0.82 0.47 -0.18
N ARG A 292 0.25 0.18 0.57
CA ARG A 292 1.43 -0.55 0.08
C ARG A 292 1.05 -1.90 -0.51
N ARG A 293 0.15 -2.64 0.13
CA ARG A 293 -0.36 -3.93 -0.38
C ARG A 293 -1.19 -3.77 -1.66
N ASP A 294 -2.04 -2.74 -1.76
CA ASP A 294 -2.73 -2.44 -3.02
C ASP A 294 -1.69 -2.13 -4.12
N PHE A 295 -0.71 -1.28 -3.83
CA PHE A 295 0.39 -0.92 -4.74
C PHE A 295 1.21 -2.12 -5.21
N TYR A 296 1.55 -3.06 -4.31
CA TYR A 296 2.27 -4.28 -4.69
C TYR A 296 1.53 -5.15 -5.71
N LEU A 297 0.20 -5.02 -5.81
CA LEU A 297 -0.63 -5.70 -6.80
C LEU A 297 -0.96 -4.85 -8.03
N THR A 298 -0.56 -3.57 -8.04
CA THR A 298 -0.78 -2.70 -9.20
C THR A 298 0.21 -2.98 -10.33
N PRO A 299 -0.22 -2.83 -11.60
CA PRO A 299 0.67 -2.87 -12.74
C PRO A 299 1.58 -1.63 -12.77
N LEU A 300 2.83 -1.87 -13.16
CA LEU A 300 3.84 -0.87 -13.51
C LEU A 300 3.86 -0.60 -15.03
N VAL A 301 4.52 0.49 -15.39
CA VAL A 301 4.87 0.82 -16.78
C VAL A 301 6.29 0.33 -17.05
N TRP A 302 6.52 -0.31 -18.19
CA TRP A 302 7.82 -0.87 -18.56
C TRP A 302 8.28 -0.35 -19.90
N TYR A 303 9.51 0.13 -19.96
CA TYR A 303 10.22 0.39 -21.20
C TYR A 303 11.42 -0.54 -21.29
N LEU A 304 11.45 -1.39 -22.31
CA LEU A 304 12.52 -2.36 -22.54
C LEU A 304 13.42 -1.86 -23.66
N ASN A 305 14.71 -1.73 -23.39
CA ASN A 305 15.73 -1.56 -24.41
C ASN A 305 16.47 -2.87 -24.61
N ASN A 306 16.67 -3.29 -25.86
CA ASN A 306 17.28 -4.58 -26.14
C ASN A 306 18.27 -4.52 -27.32
N ASP A 307 19.30 -5.36 -27.23
CA ASP A 307 20.29 -5.65 -28.28
C ASP A 307 20.07 -7.09 -28.80
N GLU A 308 20.57 -7.42 -30.00
CA GLU A 308 20.45 -8.75 -30.60
C GLU A 308 21.05 -9.85 -29.71
N ARG A 309 22.06 -9.54 -28.89
CA ARG A 309 22.73 -10.51 -27.99
C ARG A 309 21.82 -11.10 -26.91
N ASN A 310 20.89 -10.32 -26.35
CA ASN A 310 20.02 -10.73 -25.23
C ASN A 310 18.54 -10.86 -25.64
N LYS A 311 18.27 -10.83 -26.95
CA LYS A 311 16.92 -10.79 -27.54
C LYS A 311 15.98 -11.88 -27.04
N ALA A 312 16.44 -13.12 -26.94
CA ALA A 312 15.61 -14.23 -26.47
C ALA A 312 15.12 -14.03 -25.02
N VAL A 313 16.02 -13.56 -24.14
CA VAL A 313 15.69 -13.27 -22.73
C VAL A 313 14.75 -12.06 -22.65
N ALA A 314 15.03 -11.00 -23.41
CA ALA A 314 14.21 -9.80 -23.44
C ALA A 314 12.77 -10.08 -23.93
N GLU A 315 12.59 -10.90 -24.97
CA GLU A 315 11.26 -11.28 -25.47
C GLU A 315 10.49 -12.17 -24.47
N ALA A 316 11.17 -13.13 -23.85
CA ALA A 316 10.56 -13.95 -22.79
C ALA A 316 10.15 -13.09 -21.58
N PHE A 317 10.98 -12.11 -21.22
CA PHE A 317 10.71 -11.16 -20.15
C PHE A 317 9.54 -10.23 -20.50
N LYS A 318 9.51 -9.65 -21.71
CA LYS A 318 8.39 -8.84 -22.22
C LYS A 318 7.08 -9.61 -22.17
N LYS A 319 7.09 -10.89 -22.59
CA LYS A 319 5.92 -11.76 -22.48
C LYS A 319 5.46 -11.92 -21.03
N LYS A 320 6.37 -12.16 -20.08
CA LYS A 320 6.03 -12.28 -18.65
C LYS A 320 5.42 -11.00 -18.08
N ILE A 321 5.95 -9.83 -18.44
CA ILE A 321 5.41 -8.51 -18.07
C ILE A 321 3.94 -8.38 -18.54
N ILE A 322 3.68 -8.70 -19.80
CA ILE A 322 2.34 -8.61 -20.40
C ILE A 322 1.38 -9.63 -19.75
N ASP A 323 1.82 -10.88 -19.57
CA ASP A 323 1.01 -11.94 -18.94
C ASP A 323 0.64 -11.57 -17.48
N ALA A 324 1.49 -10.82 -16.78
CA ALA A 324 1.23 -10.30 -15.45
C ALA A 324 0.31 -9.06 -15.44
N GLY A 325 -0.10 -8.54 -16.60
CA GLY A 325 -1.02 -7.42 -16.74
C GLY A 325 -0.39 -6.03 -16.64
N HIS A 326 0.93 -5.94 -16.77
CA HIS A 326 1.65 -4.66 -16.79
C HIS A 326 1.55 -3.97 -18.16
N ILE A 327 1.95 -2.69 -18.19
CA ILE A 327 1.93 -1.87 -19.40
C ILE A 327 3.35 -1.87 -19.98
N VAL A 328 3.50 -2.24 -21.26
CA VAL A 328 4.75 -2.06 -21.99
C VAL A 328 4.61 -0.89 -22.96
N ILE A 329 5.57 0.02 -22.91
CA ILE A 329 5.68 1.17 -23.81
C ILE A 329 6.92 1.03 -24.69
N GLU A 330 6.87 1.67 -25.85
CA GLU A 330 7.97 1.73 -26.81
C GLU A 330 8.70 3.09 -26.71
N LYS A 331 9.87 3.23 -27.35
CA LYS A 331 10.66 4.48 -27.31
C LYS A 331 9.84 5.71 -27.73
N ASP A 332 9.03 5.57 -28.78
CA ASP A 332 8.23 6.68 -29.33
C ASP A 332 7.11 7.13 -28.38
N ASP A 333 6.62 6.24 -27.51
CA ASP A 333 5.59 6.55 -26.52
C ASP A 333 6.09 7.54 -25.45
N LEU A 334 7.40 7.56 -25.16
CA LEU A 334 7.98 8.42 -24.11
C LEU A 334 7.69 9.90 -24.36
N SER A 335 7.67 10.33 -25.63
CA SER A 335 7.37 11.70 -26.04
C SER A 335 5.93 12.13 -25.71
N SER A 336 5.04 11.17 -25.48
CA SER A 336 3.63 11.39 -25.17
C SER A 336 3.33 11.30 -23.67
N LEU A 337 4.31 10.93 -22.84
CA LEU A 337 4.15 10.80 -21.39
C LEU A 337 4.56 12.09 -20.67
N PHE A 338 3.61 12.65 -19.91
CA PHE A 338 3.79 13.85 -19.11
C PHE A 338 3.29 13.56 -17.69
N PHE A 339 4.20 13.22 -16.78
CA PHE A 339 3.82 12.84 -15.41
C PHE A 339 3.63 14.04 -14.47
N GLY A 340 4.17 15.21 -14.82
CA GLY A 340 4.21 16.34 -13.89
C GLY A 340 4.92 15.94 -12.59
N SER A 341 4.24 16.14 -11.47
CA SER A 341 4.67 15.76 -10.12
C SER A 341 4.23 14.34 -9.72
N SER A 342 3.42 13.68 -10.56
CA SER A 342 2.95 12.30 -10.32
C SER A 342 4.11 11.30 -10.40
N PRO A 343 4.17 10.29 -9.50
CA PRO A 343 5.12 9.19 -9.64
C PRO A 343 4.94 8.50 -11.00
N SER A 344 6.02 8.35 -11.76
CA SER A 344 5.97 7.74 -13.10
C SER A 344 5.57 6.26 -13.07
N ASN A 345 5.94 5.56 -12.00
CA ASN A 345 5.81 4.11 -11.85
C ASN A 345 6.42 3.35 -13.04
N LEU A 346 7.46 3.93 -13.65
CA LEU A 346 8.17 3.42 -14.81
C LEU A 346 9.38 2.59 -14.37
N VAL A 347 9.51 1.42 -14.96
CA VAL A 347 10.74 0.62 -14.94
C VAL A 347 11.35 0.62 -16.33
N TYR A 348 12.59 1.07 -16.42
CA TYR A 348 13.43 0.94 -17.60
C TYR A 348 14.35 -0.26 -17.43
N ALA A 349 14.25 -1.25 -18.33
CA ALA A 349 15.13 -2.41 -18.31
C ALA A 349 15.97 -2.46 -19.60
N ASP A 350 17.29 -2.40 -19.46
CA ASP A 350 18.25 -2.43 -20.56
C ASP A 350 18.95 -3.79 -20.65
N PHE A 351 18.71 -4.51 -21.73
CA PHE A 351 19.34 -5.79 -22.06
C PHE A 351 20.58 -5.63 -22.97
N GLY A 352 20.90 -4.41 -23.42
CA GLY A 352 21.99 -4.13 -24.37
C GLY A 352 23.24 -3.49 -23.76
N GLY A 353 23.13 -2.90 -22.57
CA GLY A 353 24.23 -2.26 -21.85
C GLY A 353 24.72 -0.96 -22.47
N CYS A 354 23.95 -0.36 -23.38
CA CYS A 354 24.26 0.91 -24.04
C CYS A 354 23.62 2.14 -23.36
N GLY A 355 22.82 1.94 -22.31
CA GLY A 355 22.13 3.02 -21.61
C GLY A 355 20.92 3.55 -22.38
N CYS A 356 20.17 4.47 -21.77
CA CYS A 356 19.04 5.12 -22.44
C CYS A 356 19.49 6.41 -23.11
N GLU A 357 19.37 6.51 -24.44
CA GLU A 357 19.62 7.77 -25.17
C GLU A 357 18.52 8.83 -24.95
N THR A 358 17.39 8.43 -24.38
CA THR A 358 16.23 9.28 -24.13
C THR A 358 16.15 9.61 -22.66
N GLU A 359 15.83 10.86 -22.33
CA GLU A 359 15.63 11.28 -20.96
C GLU A 359 14.41 10.55 -20.37
N LEU A 360 14.63 9.86 -19.24
CA LEU A 360 13.58 9.15 -18.52
C LEU A 360 13.00 10.04 -17.42
N PRO A 361 11.74 9.85 -17.03
CA PRO A 361 11.17 10.49 -15.84
C PRO A 361 12.07 10.32 -14.61
N VAL A 362 12.13 11.35 -13.76
CA VAL A 362 13.05 11.42 -12.60
C VAL A 362 12.97 10.20 -11.67
N ASP A 363 11.78 9.63 -11.48
CA ASP A 363 11.55 8.48 -10.58
C ASP A 363 11.52 7.13 -11.30
N ALA A 364 11.95 7.07 -12.55
CA ALA A 364 12.02 5.80 -13.26
C ALA A 364 13.11 4.91 -12.65
N VAL A 365 12.76 3.68 -12.31
CA VAL A 365 13.72 2.67 -11.84
C VAL A 365 14.45 2.08 -13.03
N LYS A 366 15.77 2.18 -13.07
CA LYS A 366 16.65 1.79 -14.17
C LYS A 366 17.39 0.51 -13.82
N VAL A 367 17.17 -0.53 -14.60
CA VAL A 367 17.74 -1.86 -14.38
C VAL A 367 18.56 -2.29 -15.59
N ALA A 368 19.81 -2.69 -15.36
CA ALA A 368 20.61 -3.37 -16.38
C ALA A 368 20.44 -4.89 -16.26
N VAL A 369 20.11 -5.56 -17.35
CA VAL A 369 19.91 -7.02 -17.39
C VAL A 369 20.98 -7.68 -18.24
N ASN A 370 21.66 -8.69 -17.69
CA ASN A 370 22.80 -9.38 -18.34
C ASN A 370 23.92 -8.42 -18.80
N SER A 371 24.11 -7.33 -18.06
CA SER A 371 25.15 -6.32 -18.31
C SER A 371 25.66 -5.78 -16.98
N ASN A 372 26.95 -5.45 -16.93
CA ASN A 372 27.56 -4.84 -15.75
C ASN A 372 27.09 -3.38 -15.58
N ILE A 373 26.99 -2.94 -14.33
CA ILE A 373 26.56 -1.59 -13.94
C ILE A 373 27.47 -0.54 -14.59
N THR A 374 26.86 0.46 -15.22
CA THR A 374 27.44 1.78 -15.44
C THR A 374 26.80 2.76 -14.45
N GLU A 375 27.38 3.94 -14.20
CA GLU A 375 26.91 4.92 -13.19
C GLU A 375 25.43 5.37 -13.34
N ASN A 376 24.74 4.97 -14.42
CA ASN A 376 23.39 5.40 -14.79
C ASN A 376 22.24 4.42 -14.42
N PHE A 377 22.53 3.32 -13.72
CA PHE A 377 21.52 2.31 -13.33
C PHE A 377 21.37 2.20 -11.81
N ASP A 378 20.15 1.95 -11.33
CA ASP A 378 19.86 1.75 -9.90
C ASP A 378 20.39 0.40 -9.42
N PHE A 379 20.29 -0.62 -10.27
CA PHE A 379 20.93 -1.92 -10.06
C PHE A 379 21.05 -2.73 -11.36
N SER A 380 21.83 -3.81 -11.31
CA SER A 380 21.89 -4.79 -12.40
C SER A 380 21.64 -6.20 -11.90
N VAL A 381 21.12 -7.03 -12.79
CA VAL A 381 20.80 -8.43 -12.51
C VAL A 381 21.17 -9.31 -13.70
N PHE A 382 21.77 -10.46 -13.43
CA PHE A 382 22.09 -11.47 -14.42
C PHE A 382 21.13 -12.65 -14.32
N VAL A 383 20.64 -13.14 -15.46
CA VAL A 383 19.97 -14.42 -15.55
C VAL A 383 21.03 -15.46 -15.86
N SER A 384 21.29 -16.37 -14.92
CA SER A 384 22.37 -17.33 -15.08
C SER A 384 21.99 -18.49 -15.99
N ASP A 385 22.77 -18.71 -17.05
CA ASP A 385 23.01 -20.04 -17.62
C ASP A 385 24.39 -20.53 -17.12
N SER A 386 24.48 -20.91 -15.84
CA SER A 386 25.63 -21.62 -15.22
C SER A 386 27.08 -21.10 -15.45
N SER A 387 27.29 -19.91 -16.00
CA SER A 387 28.59 -19.47 -16.57
C SER A 387 29.20 -18.20 -15.97
N MET A 388 28.64 -17.62 -14.91
CA MET A 388 29.27 -16.49 -14.19
C MET A 388 29.40 -16.78 -12.70
N GLN A 389 30.42 -17.55 -12.34
CA GLN A 389 30.77 -17.83 -10.93
C GLN A 389 31.39 -16.62 -10.21
N ASP A 390 31.80 -15.56 -10.93
CA ASP A 390 32.57 -14.43 -10.39
C ASP A 390 31.85 -13.07 -10.43
N TYR A 391 30.55 -13.02 -10.75
CA TYR A 391 29.79 -11.77 -10.78
C TYR A 391 29.38 -11.33 -9.36
N ASN A 392 29.87 -10.17 -8.92
CA ASN A 392 29.60 -9.59 -7.60
C ASN A 392 28.37 -8.66 -7.62
N GLY A 393 27.20 -9.19 -8.02
CA GLY A 393 25.93 -8.49 -8.03
C GLY A 393 24.74 -9.46 -7.96
N TYR A 394 23.55 -9.03 -8.39
CA TYR A 394 22.36 -9.89 -8.34
C TYR A 394 22.33 -10.91 -9.48
N THR A 395 22.09 -12.17 -9.16
CA THR A 395 21.90 -13.24 -10.15
C THR A 395 20.61 -13.99 -9.85
N VAL A 396 19.88 -14.38 -10.90
CA VAL A 396 18.65 -15.17 -10.81
C VAL A 396 18.68 -16.37 -11.75
N ASP A 397 18.01 -17.44 -11.37
CA ASP A 397 18.06 -18.72 -12.12
C ASP A 397 17.25 -18.71 -13.42
N ASP A 398 16.20 -17.89 -13.51
CA ASP A 398 15.28 -17.89 -14.65
C ASP A 398 14.56 -16.54 -14.85
N VAL A 399 13.90 -16.39 -16.01
CA VAL A 399 13.17 -15.17 -16.43
C VAL A 399 11.96 -14.87 -15.53
N GLU A 400 11.34 -15.90 -14.95
CA GLU A 400 10.21 -15.69 -14.03
C GLU A 400 10.69 -15.04 -12.74
N THR A 401 11.79 -15.54 -12.19
CA THR A 401 12.45 -15.00 -11.00
C THR A 401 13.02 -13.62 -11.29
N LEU A 402 13.59 -13.39 -12.48
CA LEU A 402 14.03 -12.07 -12.93
C LEU A 402 12.88 -11.05 -12.84
N PHE A 403 11.72 -11.37 -13.40
CA PHE A 403 10.56 -10.48 -13.38
C PHE A 403 10.08 -10.20 -11.96
N SER A 404 9.86 -11.24 -11.15
CA SER A 404 9.37 -11.07 -9.78
C SER A 404 10.36 -10.33 -8.88
N PHE A 405 11.67 -10.53 -9.07
CA PHE A 405 12.72 -9.82 -8.35
C PHE A 405 12.72 -8.33 -8.70
N ILE A 406 12.74 -7.98 -9.99
CA ILE A 406 12.72 -6.58 -10.44
C ILE A 406 11.41 -5.91 -9.99
N ASP A 407 10.26 -6.56 -10.15
CA ASP A 407 8.96 -6.02 -9.70
C ASP A 407 8.96 -5.71 -8.20
N ALA A 408 9.40 -6.67 -7.37
CA ALA A 408 9.42 -6.49 -5.91
C ALA A 408 10.35 -5.36 -5.48
N LYS A 409 11.58 -5.32 -6.03
CA LYS A 409 12.59 -4.31 -5.70
C LYS A 409 12.17 -2.92 -6.20
N ALA A 410 11.77 -2.79 -7.48
CA ALA A 410 11.35 -1.52 -8.04
C ALA A 410 10.13 -0.94 -7.31
N LYS A 411 9.12 -1.75 -7.00
CA LYS A 411 7.96 -1.27 -6.23
C LYS A 411 8.33 -0.84 -4.83
N ASN A 412 9.21 -1.59 -4.15
CA ASN A 412 9.70 -1.19 -2.83
C ASN A 412 10.46 0.14 -2.87
N ASP A 413 11.33 0.35 -3.87
CA ASP A 413 12.10 1.58 -4.02
C ASP A 413 11.19 2.78 -4.35
N MET A 414 10.20 2.59 -5.24
CA MET A 414 9.16 3.59 -5.53
C MET A 414 8.36 3.96 -4.27
N LEU A 415 7.95 2.97 -3.48
CA LEU A 415 7.23 3.20 -2.21
C LEU A 415 8.09 3.97 -1.20
N TYR A 416 9.39 3.68 -1.11
CA TYR A 416 10.31 4.43 -0.26
C TYR A 416 10.44 5.90 -0.69
N ALA A 417 10.50 6.16 -2.01
CA ALA A 417 10.48 7.52 -2.54
C ALA A 417 9.17 8.25 -2.23
N MET A 418 8.03 7.55 -2.34
CA MET A 418 6.71 8.08 -1.96
C MET A 418 6.63 8.39 -0.46
N GLU A 419 7.19 7.55 0.41
CA GLU A 419 7.28 7.84 1.86
C GLU A 419 8.01 9.16 2.11
N GLY A 420 9.07 9.45 1.35
CA GLY A 420 9.78 10.72 1.42
C GLY A 420 8.88 11.91 1.11
N ARG A 421 8.15 11.87 0.00
CA ARG A 421 7.19 12.93 -0.39
C ARG A 421 6.08 13.13 0.62
N LEU A 422 5.63 12.05 1.26
CA LEU A 422 4.59 12.10 2.29
C LEU A 422 5.11 12.61 3.64
N SER A 423 6.42 12.55 3.86
CA SER A 423 7.06 13.05 5.09
C SER A 423 7.37 14.55 5.04
N GLU A 424 7.39 15.14 3.84
CA GLU A 424 7.55 16.57 3.63
C GLU A 424 6.27 17.32 4.03
N GLU A 425 6.43 18.50 4.62
CA GLU A 425 5.29 19.37 4.94
C GLU A 425 4.62 19.84 3.65
N ALA A 426 3.32 19.55 3.50
CA ALA A 426 2.60 19.91 2.30
C ALA A 426 2.45 21.43 2.22
N SER A 427 2.97 22.02 1.14
CA SER A 427 2.78 23.43 0.81
C SER A 427 1.86 23.55 -0.40
N PHE A 428 0.76 24.27 -0.24
CA PHE A 428 -0.22 24.49 -1.30
C PHE A 428 -0.16 25.93 -1.80
N SER A 429 -0.09 26.11 -3.12
CA SER A 429 -0.13 27.45 -3.75
C SER A 429 -1.53 27.85 -4.22
N LYS A 430 -2.48 26.92 -4.17
CA LYS A 430 -3.89 27.11 -4.52
C LYS A 430 -4.77 26.71 -3.34
N LYS A 431 -6.02 27.18 -3.32
CA LYS A 431 -7.05 26.65 -2.40
C LYS A 431 -7.64 25.35 -2.92
N VAL A 432 -7.93 25.29 -4.22
CA VAL A 432 -8.58 24.14 -4.86
C VAL A 432 -7.84 23.75 -6.14
N SER A 433 -7.57 22.46 -6.33
CA SER A 433 -7.24 21.91 -7.64
C SER A 433 -8.42 21.08 -8.13
N VAL A 434 -8.98 21.44 -9.29
CA VAL A 434 -10.05 20.67 -9.92
C VAL A 434 -9.44 19.61 -10.81
N VAL A 435 -9.61 18.33 -10.48
CA VAL A 435 -9.08 17.20 -11.24
C VAL A 435 -10.16 16.68 -12.18
N LEU A 436 -9.86 16.70 -13.49
CA LEU A 436 -10.69 16.20 -14.57
C LEU A 436 -9.99 15.04 -15.27
N CYS A 437 -10.53 13.83 -15.15
CA CYS A 437 -9.96 12.62 -15.73
C CYS A 437 -10.75 12.16 -16.96
N THR A 438 -10.09 11.93 -18.09
CA THR A 438 -10.74 11.36 -19.27
C THR A 438 -9.79 10.52 -20.12
N HIS A 439 -10.34 9.71 -21.02
CA HIS A 439 -9.59 8.87 -21.96
C HIS A 439 -9.94 9.14 -23.43
N LYS A 440 -10.88 10.06 -23.70
CA LYS A 440 -11.32 10.43 -25.05
C LYS A 440 -11.97 11.82 -25.07
N LEU A 441 -12.00 12.45 -26.24
CA LEU A 441 -12.76 13.69 -26.47
C LEU A 441 -14.25 13.34 -26.65
N SER A 442 -15.03 13.41 -25.58
CA SER A 442 -16.49 13.19 -25.62
C SER A 442 -17.23 14.46 -26.07
N GLU A 443 -18.51 14.31 -26.44
CA GLU A 443 -19.38 15.46 -26.79
C GLU A 443 -19.58 16.43 -25.62
N THR A 444 -19.53 15.95 -24.38
CA THR A 444 -19.75 16.74 -23.16
C THR A 444 -18.49 17.42 -22.65
N LEU A 445 -17.31 16.88 -22.95
CA LEU A 445 -16.03 17.33 -22.40
C LEU A 445 -15.73 18.82 -22.68
N PRO A 446 -15.98 19.36 -23.90
CA PRO A 446 -15.81 20.79 -24.14
C PRO A 446 -16.63 21.67 -23.19
N ALA A 447 -17.92 21.36 -23.03
CA ALA A 447 -18.81 22.12 -22.15
C ALA A 447 -18.41 21.97 -20.67
N CYS A 448 -17.98 20.79 -20.25
CA CYS A 448 -17.46 20.53 -18.91
C CYS A 448 -16.25 21.43 -18.60
N LEU A 449 -15.22 21.40 -19.46
CA LEU A 449 -14.00 22.17 -19.23
C LEU A 449 -14.25 23.69 -19.35
N GLU A 450 -15.14 24.13 -20.26
CA GLU A 450 -15.56 25.53 -20.32
C GLU A 450 -16.27 26.00 -19.04
N ALA A 451 -17.15 25.18 -18.46
CA ALA A 451 -17.82 25.51 -17.20
C ALA A 451 -16.83 25.62 -16.03
N LEU A 452 -15.78 24.79 -16.01
CA LEU A 452 -14.70 24.87 -15.03
C LEU A 452 -13.80 26.10 -15.21
N CYS A 453 -13.61 26.57 -16.45
CA CYS A 453 -12.84 27.80 -16.70
C CYS A 453 -13.64 29.07 -16.33
N ASN A 454 -14.97 29.02 -16.42
CA ASN A 454 -15.87 30.15 -16.13
C ASN A 454 -16.43 30.12 -14.70
N GLN A 455 -15.56 29.92 -13.71
CA GLN A 455 -15.93 29.97 -12.29
C GLN A 455 -15.87 31.40 -11.74
N ASN A 456 -16.73 31.71 -10.77
CA ASN A 456 -16.70 32.97 -10.01
C ASN A 456 -15.55 33.03 -9.01
N ALA A 457 -14.84 31.90 -8.79
CA ALA A 457 -13.63 31.86 -7.99
C ALA A 457 -12.51 32.68 -8.64
N LYS A 458 -11.64 33.26 -7.83
CA LYS A 458 -10.49 34.00 -8.33
C LYS A 458 -9.54 33.06 -9.07
N PRO A 459 -9.05 33.41 -10.28
CA PRO A 459 -8.12 32.57 -11.03
C PRO A 459 -6.86 32.14 -10.26
N GLU A 460 -6.36 32.98 -9.35
CA GLU A 460 -5.22 32.65 -8.51
C GLU A 460 -5.53 31.62 -7.42
N ASP A 461 -6.80 31.50 -6.99
CA ASP A 461 -7.22 30.61 -5.89
C ASP A 461 -7.37 29.15 -6.35
N PHE A 462 -7.44 28.87 -7.66
CA PHE A 462 -7.59 27.51 -8.17
C PHE A 462 -6.78 27.22 -9.44
N GLU A 463 -6.75 25.94 -9.79
CA GLU A 463 -6.24 25.42 -11.06
C GLU A 463 -7.10 24.25 -11.54
N ILE A 464 -6.90 23.85 -12.79
CA ILE A 464 -7.49 22.63 -13.36
C ILE A 464 -6.36 21.65 -13.69
N VAL A 465 -6.41 20.45 -13.13
CA VAL A 465 -5.51 19.34 -13.46
C VAL A 465 -6.24 18.38 -14.40
N PHE A 466 -5.90 18.46 -15.68
CA PHE A 466 -6.44 17.60 -16.72
C PHE A 466 -5.60 16.33 -16.86
N VAL A 467 -6.21 15.17 -16.64
CA VAL A 467 -5.54 13.87 -16.69
C VAL A 467 -6.01 13.06 -17.89
N ASN A 468 -5.13 12.88 -18.87
CA ASN A 468 -5.35 11.98 -20.00
C ASN A 468 -4.99 10.53 -19.61
N ASN A 469 -6.00 9.69 -19.38
CA ASN A 469 -5.87 8.26 -19.09
C ASN A 469 -5.83 7.38 -20.36
N ASN A 470 -5.48 7.98 -21.49
CA ASN A 470 -5.15 7.32 -22.74
C ASN A 470 -4.05 8.12 -23.43
N PHE A 471 -2.83 8.01 -22.91
CA PHE A 471 -1.68 8.83 -23.33
C PHE A 471 -1.37 8.79 -24.84
N ARG A 472 -1.81 7.75 -25.57
CA ARG A 472 -1.68 7.65 -27.03
C ARG A 472 -2.75 8.43 -27.81
N ASN A 473 -3.80 8.91 -27.14
CA ASN A 473 -4.76 9.84 -27.72
C ASN A 473 -4.20 11.25 -27.66
N THR A 474 -3.64 11.71 -28.78
CA THR A 474 -3.03 13.03 -28.92
C THR A 474 -4.05 14.15 -29.14
N GLU A 475 -5.28 13.85 -29.58
CA GLU A 475 -6.34 14.84 -29.81
C GLU A 475 -6.70 15.58 -28.50
N LEU A 476 -6.66 14.88 -27.37
CA LEU A 476 -6.88 15.49 -26.05
C LEU A 476 -5.83 16.54 -25.70
N LYS A 477 -4.57 16.31 -26.10
CA LYS A 477 -3.48 17.26 -25.85
C LYS A 477 -3.70 18.54 -26.65
N GLU A 478 -4.07 18.41 -27.92
CA GLU A 478 -4.37 19.55 -28.80
C GLU A 478 -5.58 20.34 -28.27
N PHE A 479 -6.66 19.64 -27.92
CA PHE A 479 -7.85 20.26 -27.31
C PHE A 479 -7.52 21.06 -26.06
N VAL A 480 -6.73 20.50 -25.12
CA VAL A 480 -6.35 21.20 -23.89
C VAL A 480 -5.42 22.38 -24.19
N GLN A 481 -4.53 22.29 -25.18
CA GLN A 481 -3.71 23.42 -25.60
C GLN A 481 -4.55 24.58 -26.14
N ASP A 482 -5.61 24.30 -26.89
CA ASP A 482 -6.51 25.35 -27.38
C ASP A 482 -7.35 25.96 -26.26
N MET A 483 -7.75 25.15 -25.28
CA MET A 483 -8.42 25.65 -24.06
C MET A 483 -7.50 26.56 -23.23
N LYS A 484 -6.21 26.22 -23.09
CA LYS A 484 -5.21 27.08 -22.43
C LYS A 484 -5.07 28.44 -23.11
N LYS A 485 -5.09 28.47 -24.45
CA LYS A 485 -5.04 29.74 -25.22
C LYS A 485 -6.33 30.54 -25.08
N LYS A 486 -7.49 29.87 -25.00
CA LYS A 486 -8.79 30.53 -24.84
C LYS A 486 -8.96 31.15 -23.45
N TYR A 487 -8.41 30.52 -22.42
CA TYR A 487 -8.54 30.93 -21.01
C TYR A 487 -7.18 31.18 -20.36
N GLU A 488 -6.43 32.17 -20.87
CA GLU A 488 -5.05 32.46 -20.44
C GLU A 488 -4.91 32.83 -18.95
N ASN A 489 -6.01 33.29 -18.32
CA ASN A 489 -6.04 33.64 -16.91
C ASN A 489 -6.17 32.43 -15.97
N ILE A 490 -6.63 31.27 -16.48
CA ILE A 490 -6.83 30.06 -15.68
C ILE A 490 -5.65 29.11 -15.91
N GLU A 491 -5.05 28.65 -14.81
CA GLU A 491 -4.01 27.63 -14.88
C GLU A 491 -4.63 26.26 -15.17
N ILE A 492 -4.34 25.70 -16.35
CA ILE A 492 -4.71 24.34 -16.73
C ILE A 492 -3.43 23.52 -16.87
N ASN A 493 -3.25 22.50 -16.04
CA ASN A 493 -2.13 21.57 -16.08
C ASN A 493 -2.56 20.28 -16.79
N TYR A 494 -1.72 19.77 -17.70
CA TYR A 494 -2.00 18.56 -18.49
C TYR A 494 -1.00 17.49 -18.11
N ILE A 495 -1.50 16.36 -17.65
CA ILE A 495 -0.69 15.17 -17.36
C ILE A 495 -1.31 13.93 -18.00
N THR A 496 -0.53 12.86 -18.07
CA THR A 496 -0.93 11.57 -18.61
C THR A 496 -0.81 10.48 -17.56
N GLU A 497 -1.75 9.52 -17.59
CA GLU A 497 -1.67 8.30 -16.81
C GLU A 497 -1.74 7.09 -17.76
N PRO A 498 -0.62 6.39 -17.98
CA PRO A 498 -0.57 5.26 -18.92
C PRO A 498 -1.30 4.01 -18.42
N ARG A 499 -1.53 3.85 -17.11
CA ARG A 499 -2.26 2.71 -16.56
C ARG A 499 -3.75 2.98 -16.64
N LYS A 500 -4.46 2.16 -17.42
CA LYS A 500 -5.90 2.32 -17.64
C LYS A 500 -6.70 2.12 -16.35
N GLY A 501 -7.54 3.10 -15.99
CA GLY A 501 -8.48 3.02 -14.88
C GLY A 501 -8.69 4.37 -14.19
N LEU A 502 -9.93 4.63 -13.74
CA LEU A 502 -10.31 5.92 -13.16
C LEU A 502 -9.48 6.26 -11.91
N SER A 503 -9.26 5.31 -10.99
CA SER A 503 -8.46 5.55 -9.79
C SER A 503 -7.01 5.92 -10.10
N PHE A 504 -6.40 5.29 -11.12
CA PHE A 504 -5.03 5.65 -11.54
C PHE A 504 -4.99 7.11 -11.99
N ALA A 505 -5.95 7.53 -12.82
CA ALA A 505 -6.03 8.90 -13.29
C ALA A 505 -6.26 9.89 -12.13
N ARG A 506 -7.18 9.57 -11.21
CA ARG A 506 -7.48 10.40 -10.04
C ARG A 506 -6.29 10.54 -9.09
N ASN A 507 -5.53 9.46 -8.90
CA ASN A 507 -4.30 9.47 -8.09
C ASN A 507 -3.19 10.30 -8.76
N SER A 508 -3.03 10.19 -10.08
CA SER A 508 -2.11 11.07 -10.82
C SER A 508 -2.49 12.54 -10.70
N GLY A 509 -3.79 12.86 -10.76
CA GLY A 509 -4.29 14.21 -10.51
C GLY A 509 -4.03 14.72 -9.10
N MET A 510 -4.17 13.87 -8.07
CA MET A 510 -3.84 14.23 -6.67
C MET A 510 -2.36 14.62 -6.50
N TRP A 511 -1.45 13.89 -7.13
CA TRP A 511 -0.02 14.18 -7.00
C TRP A 511 0.39 15.48 -7.67
N GLU A 512 -0.24 15.83 -8.80
CA GLU A 512 -0.01 17.09 -9.51
C GLU A 512 -0.72 18.30 -8.86
N ALA A 513 -1.81 18.06 -8.11
CA ALA A 513 -2.58 19.11 -7.47
C ALA A 513 -1.74 19.98 -6.51
N LYS A 514 -1.82 21.30 -6.72
CA LYS A 514 -1.21 22.37 -5.90
C LYS A 514 -2.18 22.98 -4.89
N GLY A 515 -3.43 22.52 -4.88
CA GLY A 515 -4.50 22.94 -3.99
C GLY A 515 -4.52 22.19 -2.67
N GLU A 516 -4.88 22.90 -1.60
CA GLU A 516 -5.17 22.29 -0.29
C GLU A 516 -6.33 21.29 -0.39
N ILE A 517 -7.27 21.55 -1.29
CA ILE A 517 -8.43 20.71 -1.57
C ILE A 517 -8.32 20.20 -3.01
N VAL A 518 -8.54 18.91 -3.20
CA VAL A 518 -8.66 18.29 -4.53
C VAL A 518 -10.13 18.01 -4.81
N LEU A 519 -10.69 18.66 -5.82
CA LEU A 519 -12.07 18.47 -6.26
C LEU A 519 -12.10 17.61 -7.53
N TYR A 520 -12.77 16.47 -7.47
CA TYR A 520 -12.96 15.60 -8.63
C TYR A 520 -14.29 15.89 -9.32
N VAL A 521 -14.21 16.11 -10.64
CA VAL A 521 -15.37 16.32 -11.53
C VAL A 521 -15.28 15.36 -12.71
N ASP A 522 -16.39 14.71 -13.05
CA ASP A 522 -16.45 13.80 -14.20
C ASP A 522 -16.56 14.57 -15.53
N ASP A 523 -16.05 13.99 -16.61
CA ASP A 523 -16.01 14.60 -17.96
C ASP A 523 -17.38 14.72 -18.66
N ASP A 524 -18.41 14.17 -18.04
CA ASP A 524 -19.82 14.31 -18.42
C ASP A 524 -20.61 15.19 -17.45
N SER A 525 -19.94 16.02 -16.63
CA SER A 525 -20.58 16.94 -15.68
C SER A 525 -20.34 18.41 -16.00
N ILE A 526 -21.38 19.23 -15.89
CA ILE A 526 -21.34 20.68 -16.07
C ILE A 526 -21.38 21.35 -14.71
N ALA A 527 -20.29 22.00 -14.33
CA ALA A 527 -20.19 22.73 -13.08
C ALA A 527 -21.10 23.96 -13.05
N THR A 528 -21.71 24.24 -11.90
CA THR A 528 -22.27 25.58 -11.64
C THR A 528 -21.14 26.60 -11.52
N GLU A 529 -21.43 27.87 -11.80
CA GLU A 529 -20.44 28.97 -11.74
C GLU A 529 -19.78 29.17 -10.35
N ASN A 530 -20.40 28.65 -9.28
CA ASN A 530 -19.91 28.78 -7.91
C ASN A 530 -19.29 27.49 -7.34
N LEU A 531 -19.16 26.42 -8.14
CA LEU A 531 -18.69 25.11 -7.69
C LEU A 531 -17.38 25.20 -6.87
N VAL A 532 -16.37 25.91 -7.39
CA VAL A 532 -15.06 26.04 -6.73
C VAL A 532 -15.17 26.84 -5.42
N CYS A 533 -15.96 27.92 -5.42
CA CYS A 533 -16.17 28.74 -4.21
C CYS A 533 -16.87 27.94 -3.11
N GLU A 534 -17.95 27.23 -3.44
CA GLU A 534 -18.73 26.44 -2.46
C GLU A 534 -17.95 25.22 -1.98
N THR A 535 -17.11 24.63 -2.84
CA THR A 535 -16.17 23.58 -2.42
C THR A 535 -15.17 24.11 -1.41
N SER A 536 -14.51 25.25 -1.68
CA SER A 536 -13.54 25.85 -0.74
C SER A 536 -14.19 26.19 0.61
N LYS A 537 -15.37 26.84 0.60
CA LYS A 537 -16.15 27.18 1.81
C LYS A 537 -16.52 25.96 2.67
N SER A 538 -16.60 24.78 2.07
CA SER A 538 -16.91 23.54 2.81
C SER A 538 -15.80 23.19 3.81
N PHE A 539 -14.54 23.54 3.51
CA PHE A 539 -13.38 23.24 4.35
C PHE A 539 -12.91 24.42 5.21
N GLU A 540 -13.29 25.66 4.87
CA GLU A 540 -12.94 26.86 5.63
C GLU A 540 -13.35 26.72 7.11
N GLY A 541 -12.37 26.81 8.01
CA GLY A 541 -12.55 26.68 9.45
C GLY A 541 -12.88 25.27 9.96
N ARG A 542 -12.75 24.22 9.12
CA ARG A 542 -13.05 22.82 9.47
C ARG A 542 -11.82 21.93 9.27
N GLU A 543 -10.88 22.02 10.20
CA GLU A 543 -9.67 21.19 10.22
C GLU A 543 -9.97 19.69 10.38
N ASP A 544 -11.12 19.33 10.95
CA ASP A 544 -11.56 17.95 11.14
C ASP A 544 -12.29 17.34 9.91
N LEU A 545 -12.41 18.08 8.81
CA LEU A 545 -13.05 17.62 7.58
C LEU A 545 -12.01 17.07 6.59
N GLY A 546 -12.12 15.77 6.29
CA GLY A 546 -11.25 15.07 5.34
C GLY A 546 -11.83 15.01 3.93
N ALA A 547 -13.13 14.75 3.79
CA ALA A 547 -13.81 14.66 2.49
C ALA A 547 -15.19 15.34 2.52
N CYS A 548 -15.62 15.89 1.39
CA CYS A 548 -16.92 16.53 1.21
C CYS A 548 -17.48 16.24 -0.18
N GLY A 549 -18.75 15.83 -0.28
CA GLY A 549 -19.44 15.75 -1.56
C GLY A 549 -20.38 16.91 -1.80
N GLY A 550 -20.58 17.25 -3.07
CA GLY A 550 -21.63 18.19 -3.48
C GLY A 550 -22.76 17.50 -4.24
N GLN A 551 -23.78 18.27 -4.60
CA GLN A 551 -24.91 17.81 -5.39
C GLN A 551 -24.45 17.36 -6.78
N VAL A 552 -25.08 16.29 -7.24
CA VAL A 552 -24.96 15.76 -8.60
C VAL A 552 -26.38 15.58 -9.13
N ILE A 553 -26.80 16.50 -10.00
CA ILE A 553 -28.17 16.55 -10.50
C ILE A 553 -28.22 15.94 -11.90
N LEU A 554 -28.89 14.79 -12.03
CA LEU A 554 -28.96 14.05 -13.29
C LEU A 554 -29.83 14.77 -14.32
N THR A 555 -29.31 14.93 -15.52
CA THR A 555 -30.11 15.32 -16.69
C THR A 555 -30.67 14.09 -17.36
N VAL A 556 -32.00 13.95 -17.34
CA VAL A 556 -32.71 12.81 -17.92
C VAL A 556 -33.12 13.13 -19.36
N PRO A 557 -32.64 12.37 -20.37
CA PRO A 557 -33.12 12.50 -21.74
C PRO A 557 -34.63 12.26 -21.84
N GLU A 558 -35.33 12.98 -22.74
CA GLU A 558 -36.78 12.90 -22.88
C GLU A 558 -37.29 11.46 -23.07
N GLY A 559 -36.60 10.66 -23.88
CA GLY A 559 -36.93 9.25 -24.14
C GLY A 559 -36.61 8.28 -23.00
N ALA A 560 -35.98 8.72 -21.92
CA ALA A 560 -35.53 7.87 -20.81
C ALA A 560 -36.37 8.03 -19.53
N LYS A 561 -37.39 8.90 -19.52
CA LYS A 561 -38.20 9.20 -18.33
C LYS A 561 -38.91 7.98 -17.72
N GLU A 562 -39.24 6.97 -18.54
CA GLU A 562 -39.86 5.74 -18.03
C GLU A 562 -38.88 4.82 -17.26
N LEU A 563 -37.56 5.00 -17.46
CA LEU A 563 -36.52 4.23 -16.80
C LEU A 563 -36.03 4.89 -15.50
N VAL A 564 -36.20 6.21 -15.39
CA VAL A 564 -35.67 7.01 -14.29
C VAL A 564 -36.80 7.40 -13.35
N ASN A 565 -36.76 6.87 -12.12
CA ASN A 565 -37.68 7.20 -11.04
C ASN A 565 -36.92 7.29 -9.71
N GLU A 566 -37.62 7.59 -8.62
CA GLU A 566 -37.03 7.73 -7.27
C GLU A 566 -36.16 6.53 -6.82
N ARG A 567 -36.41 5.31 -7.33
CA ARG A 567 -35.66 4.10 -6.99
C ARG A 567 -34.45 3.85 -7.88
N THR A 568 -34.48 4.33 -9.12
CA THR A 568 -33.45 4.04 -10.14
C THR A 568 -32.53 5.22 -10.43
N ILE A 569 -32.94 6.45 -10.10
CA ILE A 569 -32.19 7.67 -10.44
C ILE A 569 -30.74 7.67 -9.92
N GLY A 570 -30.51 7.11 -8.73
CA GLY A 570 -29.16 6.98 -8.17
C GLY A 570 -28.22 6.05 -8.95
N LEU A 571 -28.72 5.19 -9.84
CA LEU A 571 -27.90 4.30 -10.69
C LEU A 571 -27.13 5.06 -11.78
N TRP A 572 -27.44 6.34 -11.98
CA TRP A 572 -26.69 7.26 -12.82
C TRP A 572 -25.99 8.33 -11.97
N SER A 573 -25.61 7.99 -10.74
CA SER A 573 -24.87 8.86 -9.81
C SER A 573 -25.61 10.14 -9.40
N ASN A 574 -26.94 10.18 -9.50
CA ASN A 574 -27.72 11.28 -8.92
C ASN A 574 -27.54 11.30 -7.40
N LEU A 575 -27.21 12.47 -6.87
CA LEU A 575 -27.06 12.75 -5.44
C LEU A 575 -27.68 14.11 -5.14
N GLU A 576 -28.90 14.08 -4.63
CA GLU A 576 -29.59 15.27 -4.13
C GLU A 576 -29.32 15.43 -2.64
N ILE A 577 -28.70 16.54 -2.26
CA ILE A 577 -28.44 16.87 -0.87
C ILE A 577 -29.54 17.81 -0.39
N GLU A 578 -30.32 17.37 0.59
CA GLU A 578 -31.38 18.17 1.19
C GLU A 578 -30.82 19.40 1.94
N GLY A 579 -31.53 20.53 1.83
CA GLY A 579 -31.25 21.75 2.58
C GLY A 579 -30.41 22.78 1.82
N LYS A 580 -29.61 23.55 2.56
CA LYS A 580 -28.67 24.55 2.03
C LYS A 580 -27.35 24.48 2.79
N GLY A 581 -26.26 24.76 2.10
CA GLY A 581 -24.92 24.81 2.66
C GLY A 581 -24.37 23.46 3.15
N PHE A 582 -23.36 23.55 3.99
CA PHE A 582 -22.60 22.42 4.52
C PHE A 582 -23.32 21.72 5.68
N ARG A 583 -23.23 20.39 5.70
CA ARG A 583 -23.50 19.53 6.86
C ARG A 583 -22.52 18.37 6.94
N TYR A 584 -22.27 17.85 8.13
CA TYR A 584 -21.58 16.56 8.25
C TYR A 584 -22.48 15.40 7.80
N ALA A 585 -21.87 14.33 7.31
CA ALA A 585 -22.55 13.06 7.07
C ALA A 585 -23.03 12.49 8.42
N LYS A 586 -24.28 12.02 8.48
CA LYS A 586 -24.86 11.47 9.72
C LYS A 586 -24.39 10.04 9.98
N ASP A 587 -24.25 9.27 8.90
CA ASP A 587 -23.83 7.87 8.91
C ASP A 587 -23.23 7.50 7.55
N TYR A 588 -22.81 6.24 7.41
CA TYR A 588 -22.19 5.73 6.17
C TYR A 588 -23.12 5.73 4.95
N GLY A 589 -24.44 5.82 5.14
CA GLY A 589 -25.42 5.98 4.06
C GLY A 589 -25.47 7.38 3.47
N ASP A 590 -25.00 8.39 4.22
CA ASP A 590 -24.81 9.77 3.75
C ASP A 590 -23.48 9.97 3.00
N PHE A 591 -22.62 8.94 2.89
CA PHE A 591 -21.33 9.10 2.22
C PHE A 591 -21.50 9.53 0.76
N PRO A 592 -20.81 10.61 0.34
CA PRO A 592 -20.93 11.10 -1.03
C PRO A 592 -20.30 10.14 -2.04
N TYR A 593 -20.78 10.24 -3.28
CA TYR A 593 -20.31 9.47 -4.42
C TYR A 593 -20.56 10.26 -5.72
N GLY A 594 -19.92 9.84 -6.81
CA GLY A 594 -20.18 10.37 -8.14
C GLY A 594 -19.29 11.55 -8.52
N ALA A 595 -19.86 12.47 -9.29
CA ALA A 595 -19.12 13.46 -10.09
C ALA A 595 -18.77 14.78 -9.38
N ASN A 596 -19.01 14.89 -8.07
CA ASN A 596 -18.70 16.08 -7.29
C ASN A 596 -18.18 15.67 -5.90
N PHE A 597 -16.88 15.39 -5.84
CA PHE A 597 -16.25 14.83 -4.65
C PHE A 597 -14.94 15.56 -4.34
N ALA A 598 -14.88 16.23 -3.20
CA ALA A 598 -13.72 16.97 -2.74
C ALA A 598 -13.05 16.29 -1.56
N VAL A 599 -11.71 16.29 -1.54
CA VAL A 599 -10.92 15.73 -0.44
C VAL A 599 -9.80 16.68 -0.09
N ARG A 600 -9.52 16.83 1.20
CA ARG A 600 -8.32 17.53 1.68
C ARG A 600 -7.08 16.77 1.18
N ASN A 601 -6.20 17.45 0.44
CA ASN A 601 -5.11 16.84 -0.32
C ASN A 601 -4.17 16.04 0.60
N GLU A 602 -3.81 16.61 1.76
CA GLU A 602 -2.97 15.92 2.74
C GLU A 602 -3.60 14.61 3.26
N CYS A 603 -4.92 14.59 3.47
CA CYS A 603 -5.63 13.40 3.94
C CYS A 603 -5.66 12.33 2.85
N LEU A 604 -5.93 12.73 1.60
CA LEU A 604 -5.94 11.81 0.47
C LEU A 604 -4.54 11.21 0.24
N ARG A 605 -3.49 12.03 0.34
CA ARG A 605 -2.09 11.59 0.28
C ARG A 605 -1.73 10.64 1.42
N MET A 606 -2.14 10.95 2.65
CA MET A 606 -1.87 10.11 3.83
C MET A 606 -2.47 8.70 3.70
N ILE A 607 -3.65 8.58 3.09
CA ILE A 607 -4.26 7.26 2.84
C ILE A 607 -3.74 6.57 1.59
N GLY A 608 -2.84 7.20 0.82
CA GLY A 608 -2.27 6.68 -0.43
C GLY A 608 -3.15 6.87 -1.67
N GLY A 609 -4.16 7.73 -1.60
CA GLY A 609 -5.12 7.97 -2.68
C GLY A 609 -6.21 6.91 -2.79
N PHE A 610 -6.87 6.86 -3.94
CA PHE A 610 -7.89 5.88 -4.30
C PHE A 610 -7.27 4.50 -4.48
N ARG A 611 -7.88 3.45 -3.91
CA ARG A 611 -7.46 2.06 -4.13
C ARG A 611 -7.80 1.65 -5.56
N CYS A 612 -6.79 1.40 -6.38
CA CYS A 612 -6.97 1.15 -7.81
C CYS A 612 -7.74 -0.13 -8.10
N SER A 613 -7.77 -1.06 -7.13
CA SER A 613 -8.55 -2.29 -7.23
C SER A 613 -10.07 -2.08 -7.09
N TYR A 614 -10.56 -0.88 -6.75
CA TYR A 614 -11.98 -0.53 -6.62
C TYR A 614 -12.51 0.39 -7.73
N GLY A 615 -11.62 1.01 -8.52
CA GLY A 615 -12.00 1.91 -9.61
C GLY A 615 -12.58 1.21 -10.83
N ARG A 616 -13.30 1.99 -11.65
CA ARG A 616 -13.83 1.53 -12.94
C ARG A 616 -12.72 1.37 -13.97
N VAL A 617 -12.73 0.24 -14.68
CA VAL A 617 -11.84 -0.06 -15.81
C VAL A 617 -12.66 -0.69 -16.93
N GLY A 618 -12.64 -0.06 -18.12
CA GLY A 618 -13.36 -0.59 -19.29
C GLY A 618 -14.87 -0.69 -19.06
N THR A 619 -15.43 -1.89 -19.26
CA THR A 619 -16.87 -2.17 -19.11
C THR A 619 -17.27 -2.59 -17.69
N ASN A 620 -16.39 -2.42 -16.70
CA ASN A 620 -16.69 -2.72 -15.30
C ASN A 620 -17.67 -1.69 -14.72
N PHE A 621 -18.79 -2.18 -14.16
CA PHE A 621 -19.81 -1.37 -13.48
C PHE A 621 -19.56 -1.23 -11.97
N ALA A 622 -18.56 -1.93 -11.42
CA ALA A 622 -18.15 -1.73 -10.04
C ALA A 622 -17.49 -0.36 -9.89
N GLY A 623 -18.05 0.43 -8.97
CA GLY A 623 -17.47 1.66 -8.41
C GLY A 623 -17.65 1.64 -6.89
N GLY A 624 -17.06 2.62 -6.20
CA GLY A 624 -17.03 2.69 -4.73
C GLY A 624 -15.70 3.18 -4.16
N GLU A 625 -14.85 3.74 -5.02
CA GLU A 625 -13.55 4.29 -4.63
C GLU A 625 -13.70 5.53 -3.73
N GLU A 626 -14.71 6.38 -3.96
CA GLU A 626 -15.06 7.52 -3.09
C GLU A 626 -15.58 7.04 -1.73
N THR A 627 -16.45 6.02 -1.72
CA THR A 627 -16.95 5.42 -0.49
C THR A 627 -15.82 4.83 0.34
N LEU A 628 -14.85 4.18 -0.30
CA LEU A 628 -13.64 3.68 0.37
C LEU A 628 -12.83 4.82 0.96
N VAL A 629 -12.59 5.90 0.21
CA VAL A 629 -11.93 7.11 0.72
C VAL A 629 -12.66 7.65 1.95
N CYS A 630 -13.99 7.72 1.92
CA CYS A 630 -14.80 8.16 3.06
C CYS A 630 -14.62 7.27 4.31
N PHE A 631 -14.55 5.93 4.14
CA PHE A 631 -14.23 5.04 5.27
C PHE A 631 -12.80 5.25 5.78
N MET A 632 -11.84 5.45 4.88
CA MET A 632 -10.45 5.70 5.24
C MET A 632 -10.26 7.05 5.96
N MET A 633 -11.18 8.01 5.83
CA MET A 633 -11.16 9.24 6.64
C MET A 633 -11.32 8.94 8.12
N ASP A 634 -12.17 7.97 8.49
CA ASP A 634 -12.36 7.58 9.91
C ASP A 634 -11.09 6.97 10.51
N GLU A 635 -10.37 6.14 9.72
CA GLU A 635 -9.09 5.52 10.10
C GLU A 635 -7.98 6.54 10.40
N ILE A 636 -8.11 7.75 9.85
CA ILE A 636 -7.19 8.87 10.10
C ILE A 636 -7.81 9.96 10.99
N HIS A 637 -8.95 9.68 11.62
CA HIS A 637 -9.68 10.55 12.54
C HIS A 637 -10.23 11.84 11.90
N MET A 638 -10.62 11.75 10.63
CA MET A 638 -11.23 12.83 9.85
C MET A 638 -12.70 12.52 9.56
N LYS A 639 -13.51 13.57 9.43
CA LYS A 639 -14.94 13.47 9.15
C LYS A 639 -15.23 13.63 7.66
N VAL A 640 -16.44 13.22 7.29
CA VAL A 640 -17.01 13.35 5.95
C VAL A 640 -18.19 14.33 6.00
N GLY A 641 -18.31 15.18 4.98
CA GLY A 641 -19.35 16.18 4.86
C GLY A 641 -20.06 16.17 3.51
N LEU A 642 -21.09 16.99 3.42
CA LEU A 642 -21.92 17.22 2.26
C LEU A 642 -22.19 18.72 2.15
N ASN A 643 -22.17 19.27 0.94
CA ASN A 643 -22.56 20.66 0.70
C ASN A 643 -23.62 20.74 -0.40
N ALA A 644 -24.82 21.19 -0.03
CA ALA A 644 -25.94 21.34 -0.96
C ALA A 644 -25.73 22.47 -1.97
N ASP A 645 -24.89 23.47 -1.67
CA ASP A 645 -24.68 24.61 -2.56
C ASP A 645 -23.55 24.36 -3.60
N SER A 646 -22.72 23.34 -3.37
CA SER A 646 -21.75 22.85 -4.37
C SER A 646 -22.47 21.88 -5.31
N SER A 647 -22.62 22.22 -6.59
CA SER A 647 -23.47 21.45 -7.52
C SER A 647 -22.88 21.32 -8.92
N VAL A 648 -23.12 20.14 -9.52
CA VAL A 648 -22.90 19.86 -10.94
C VAL A 648 -24.16 19.27 -11.58
N GLU A 649 -24.38 19.59 -12.85
CA GLU A 649 -25.36 18.93 -13.72
C GLU A 649 -24.69 17.72 -14.38
N HIS A 650 -25.23 16.51 -14.22
CA HIS A 650 -24.66 15.29 -14.76
C HIS A 650 -25.33 14.90 -16.08
N ARG A 651 -24.60 15.02 -17.20
CA ARG A 651 -25.08 14.75 -18.56
C ARG A 651 -24.61 13.39 -19.06
N VAL A 652 -25.12 12.35 -18.42
CA VAL A 652 -24.77 10.98 -18.77
C VAL A 652 -25.12 10.67 -20.23
N ASN A 653 -24.22 9.94 -20.92
CA ASN A 653 -24.47 9.48 -22.28
C ASN A 653 -25.84 8.76 -22.39
N PRO A 654 -26.72 9.19 -23.32
CA PRO A 654 -28.05 8.60 -23.53
C PRO A 654 -28.06 7.07 -23.70
N GLU A 655 -27.00 6.48 -24.26
CA GLU A 655 -26.88 5.03 -24.45
C GLU A 655 -26.89 4.26 -23.13
N ARG A 656 -26.54 4.88 -22.00
CA ARG A 656 -26.58 4.27 -20.66
C ARG A 656 -27.99 4.22 -20.05
N PHE A 657 -28.99 4.84 -20.67
CA PHE A 657 -30.37 4.79 -20.18
C PHE A 657 -31.08 3.56 -20.77
N ASN A 658 -30.73 2.39 -20.24
CA ASN A 658 -31.30 1.11 -20.65
C ASN A 658 -31.39 0.13 -19.46
N LEU A 659 -32.12 -0.98 -19.64
CA LEU A 659 -32.32 -1.97 -18.57
C LEU A 659 -31.04 -2.70 -18.17
N GLU A 660 -30.11 -2.90 -19.10
CA GLU A 660 -28.82 -3.56 -18.83
C GLU A 660 -27.96 -2.72 -17.88
N HIS A 661 -27.95 -1.39 -18.02
CA HIS A 661 -27.27 -0.48 -17.10
C HIS A 661 -27.86 -0.56 -15.69
N ILE A 662 -29.19 -0.64 -15.58
CA ILE A 662 -29.88 -0.82 -14.29
C ILE A 662 -29.44 -2.14 -13.65
N GLU A 663 -29.52 -3.26 -14.39
CA GLU A 663 -29.14 -4.59 -13.88
C GLU A 663 -27.69 -4.58 -13.38
N LYS A 664 -26.76 -4.14 -14.23
CA LYS A 664 -25.33 -4.21 -13.95
C LYS A 664 -24.92 -3.27 -12.81
N THR A 665 -25.42 -2.03 -12.79
CA THR A 665 -25.07 -1.07 -11.74
C THR A 665 -25.62 -1.50 -10.38
N ALA A 666 -26.89 -1.92 -10.32
CA ALA A 666 -27.49 -2.40 -9.06
C ALA A 666 -26.77 -3.65 -8.52
N TYR A 667 -26.47 -4.61 -9.41
CA TYR A 667 -25.73 -5.80 -9.05
C TYR A 667 -24.33 -5.46 -8.53
N SER A 668 -23.57 -4.67 -9.29
CA SER A 668 -22.20 -4.29 -8.96
C SER A 668 -22.11 -3.50 -7.66
N GLY A 669 -23.04 -2.58 -7.38
CA GLY A 669 -23.06 -1.80 -6.15
C GLY A 669 -23.14 -2.68 -4.89
N ILE A 670 -24.02 -3.69 -4.90
CA ILE A 670 -24.16 -4.63 -3.77
C ILE A 670 -22.91 -5.51 -3.61
N MET A 671 -22.32 -5.96 -4.71
CA MET A 671 -21.08 -6.73 -4.68
C MET A 671 -19.90 -5.89 -4.16
N THR A 672 -19.80 -4.61 -4.53
CA THR A 672 -18.80 -3.71 -3.96
C THR A 672 -18.98 -3.52 -2.46
N GLN A 673 -20.21 -3.29 -1.98
CA GLN A 673 -20.46 -3.18 -0.54
C GLN A 673 -20.07 -4.44 0.25
N TYR A 674 -20.31 -5.62 -0.33
CA TYR A 674 -19.81 -6.87 0.26
C TYR A 674 -18.27 -6.89 0.30
N ARG A 675 -17.63 -6.50 -0.80
CA ARG A 675 -16.18 -6.46 -0.93
C ARG A 675 -15.53 -5.52 0.09
N LEU A 676 -16.07 -4.31 0.28
CA LEU A 676 -15.58 -3.33 1.25
C LEU A 676 -15.55 -3.90 2.68
N ARG A 677 -16.60 -4.64 3.07
CA ARG A 677 -16.63 -5.32 4.38
C ARG A 677 -15.65 -6.48 4.45
N ARG A 678 -15.63 -7.34 3.43
CA ARG A 678 -14.72 -8.50 3.40
C ARG A 678 -13.25 -8.08 3.46
N ASP A 679 -12.91 -6.96 2.82
CA ASP A 679 -11.56 -6.41 2.78
C ASP A 679 -11.31 -5.44 3.97
N LEU A 680 -12.21 -5.38 4.95
CA LEU A 680 -12.12 -4.62 6.22
C LEU A 680 -12.01 -3.10 6.07
N TYR A 681 -12.49 -2.53 4.96
CA TYR A 681 -12.63 -1.07 4.81
C TYR A 681 -13.91 -0.55 5.46
N ALA A 682 -14.98 -1.36 5.40
CA ALA A 682 -16.25 -1.00 6.01
C ALA A 682 -16.54 -1.87 7.24
N PRO A 683 -17.25 -1.34 8.26
CA PRO A 683 -17.68 -2.10 9.42
C PRO A 683 -18.49 -3.34 9.05
N GLN A 684 -18.31 -4.44 9.78
CA GLN A 684 -18.98 -5.71 9.46
C GLN A 684 -20.51 -5.63 9.59
N ASP A 685 -20.99 -4.81 10.52
CA ASP A 685 -22.39 -4.51 10.79
C ASP A 685 -23.02 -3.51 9.80
N TRP A 686 -22.22 -2.85 8.95
CA TRP A 686 -22.74 -1.97 7.92
C TRP A 686 -23.66 -2.74 6.97
N ASN A 687 -24.93 -2.32 6.92
CA ASN A 687 -25.98 -2.98 6.14
C ASN A 687 -26.29 -4.44 6.52
N ASP A 688 -25.95 -4.89 7.74
CA ASP A 688 -26.08 -6.30 8.16
C ASP A 688 -27.50 -6.72 8.59
N MET A 689 -28.55 -6.23 7.88
CA MET A 689 -29.79 -7.01 7.85
C MET A 689 -29.47 -8.36 7.18
N ASN A 690 -29.99 -9.45 7.75
CA ASN A 690 -29.82 -10.82 7.26
C ASN A 690 -29.87 -10.85 5.72
N VAL A 691 -28.73 -11.08 5.06
CA VAL A 691 -28.58 -11.01 3.58
C VAL A 691 -29.65 -11.86 2.88
N ARG A 692 -30.03 -12.98 3.50
CA ARG A 692 -31.11 -13.85 3.04
C ARG A 692 -32.47 -13.17 3.06
N GLU A 693 -32.79 -12.42 4.12
CA GLU A 693 -34.03 -11.64 4.20
C GLU A 693 -34.05 -10.53 3.16
N ARG A 694 -32.91 -9.86 2.90
CA ARG A 694 -32.79 -8.87 1.83
C ARG A 694 -33.03 -9.50 0.46
N ALA A 695 -32.43 -10.66 0.16
CA ALA A 695 -32.69 -11.41 -1.08
C ALA A 695 -34.19 -11.76 -1.22
N MET A 696 -34.80 -12.35 -0.20
CA MET A 696 -36.23 -12.71 -0.22
C MET A 696 -37.15 -11.49 -0.32
N LYS A 697 -36.79 -10.36 0.29
CA LYS A 697 -37.53 -9.10 0.16
C LYS A 697 -37.46 -8.57 -1.27
N ALA A 698 -36.27 -8.51 -1.87
CA ALA A 698 -36.08 -8.08 -3.25
C ALA A 698 -36.84 -9.00 -4.23
N GLU A 699 -36.84 -10.31 -4.03
CA GLU A 699 -37.62 -11.25 -4.86
C GLU A 699 -39.13 -11.01 -4.78
N ARG A 700 -39.66 -10.76 -3.58
CA ARG A 700 -41.08 -10.42 -3.39
C ARG A 700 -41.42 -9.10 -4.03
N MET A 701 -40.55 -8.09 -3.92
CA MET A 701 -40.73 -6.80 -4.58
C MET A 701 -40.68 -6.93 -6.09
N ALA A 702 -39.73 -7.69 -6.65
CA ALA A 702 -39.67 -7.94 -8.10
C ALA A 702 -40.99 -8.51 -8.63
N LYS A 703 -41.58 -9.50 -7.94
CA LYS A 703 -42.88 -10.09 -8.30
C LYS A 703 -44.07 -9.12 -8.24
N SER A 704 -43.93 -7.99 -7.55
CA SER A 704 -44.97 -6.95 -7.50
C SER A 704 -44.92 -5.99 -8.69
N PHE A 705 -43.85 -6.02 -9.47
CA PHE A 705 -43.69 -5.22 -10.69
C PHE A 705 -43.88 -6.07 -11.94
N LYS A 706 -44.30 -5.43 -13.04
CA LYS A 706 -44.41 -6.09 -14.34
C LYS A 706 -43.00 -6.44 -14.87
N GLU A 707 -42.81 -7.67 -15.31
CA GLU A 707 -41.56 -8.12 -15.91
C GLU A 707 -41.13 -7.24 -17.09
N GLY A 708 -39.83 -6.94 -17.17
CA GLY A 708 -39.26 -6.03 -18.17
C GLY A 708 -39.33 -4.54 -17.82
N THR A 709 -39.94 -4.15 -16.69
CA THR A 709 -39.90 -2.75 -16.22
C THR A 709 -38.58 -2.45 -15.46
N ALA A 710 -38.22 -1.17 -15.36
CA ALA A 710 -37.04 -0.71 -14.62
C ALA A 710 -37.03 -1.18 -13.16
N ASP A 711 -38.18 -1.05 -12.47
CA ASP A 711 -38.33 -1.49 -11.07
C ASP A 711 -38.21 -3.01 -10.92
N TYR A 712 -38.76 -3.79 -11.86
CA TYR A 712 -38.59 -5.25 -11.89
C TYR A 712 -37.11 -5.61 -12.02
N VAL A 713 -36.40 -5.01 -13.00
CA VAL A 713 -34.99 -5.30 -13.27
C VAL A 713 -34.11 -4.92 -12.08
N LEU A 714 -34.33 -3.76 -11.47
CA LEU A 714 -33.63 -3.33 -10.26
C LEU A 714 -33.79 -4.35 -9.12
N GLN A 715 -35.02 -4.78 -8.83
CA GLN A 715 -35.28 -5.72 -7.74
C GLN A 715 -34.78 -7.13 -8.05
N ALA A 716 -34.88 -7.58 -9.30
CA ALA A 716 -34.33 -8.87 -9.74
C ALA A 716 -32.80 -8.89 -9.63
N ALA A 717 -32.12 -7.84 -10.08
CA ALA A 717 -30.67 -7.67 -9.94
C ALA A 717 -30.24 -7.63 -8.46
N THR A 718 -31.00 -6.91 -7.63
CA THR A 718 -30.79 -6.83 -6.18
C THR A 718 -30.88 -8.20 -5.52
N ALA A 719 -31.92 -8.98 -5.85
CA ALA A 719 -32.07 -10.34 -5.36
C ALA A 719 -30.92 -11.26 -5.79
N LYS A 720 -30.55 -11.20 -7.07
CA LYS A 720 -29.43 -11.95 -7.66
C LYS A 720 -28.12 -11.64 -6.93
N ALA A 721 -27.81 -10.36 -6.71
CA ALA A 721 -26.60 -9.94 -6.01
C ALA A 721 -26.56 -10.44 -4.56
N PHE A 722 -27.65 -10.29 -3.80
CA PHE A 722 -27.67 -10.81 -2.42
C PHE A 722 -27.56 -12.34 -2.34
N ARG A 723 -28.09 -13.07 -3.32
CA ARG A 723 -27.85 -14.53 -3.42
C ARG A 723 -26.38 -14.84 -3.69
N GLU A 724 -25.73 -14.11 -4.59
CA GLU A 724 -24.30 -14.26 -4.86
C GLU A 724 -23.45 -13.94 -3.63
N VAL A 725 -23.82 -12.92 -2.84
CA VAL A 725 -23.17 -12.60 -1.57
C VAL A 725 -23.27 -13.78 -0.58
N LEU A 726 -24.40 -14.50 -0.54
CA LEU A 726 -24.51 -15.71 0.31
C LEU A 726 -23.55 -16.80 -0.13
N VAL A 727 -23.42 -17.04 -1.43
CA VAL A 727 -22.46 -18.01 -2.00
C VAL A 727 -21.03 -17.59 -1.67
N SER A 728 -20.70 -16.31 -1.89
CA SER A 728 -19.38 -15.75 -1.59
C SER A 728 -19.02 -15.87 -0.11
N ARG A 729 -19.96 -15.56 0.80
CA ARG A 729 -19.76 -15.73 2.26
C ARG A 729 -19.51 -17.19 2.63
N GLN A 730 -20.20 -18.12 2.00
CA GLN A 730 -20.01 -19.55 2.22
C GLN A 730 -18.61 -20.00 1.77
N ASN A 731 -18.18 -19.59 0.57
CA ASN A 731 -16.85 -19.88 0.04
C ASN A 731 -15.75 -19.29 0.94
N ASP A 732 -15.93 -18.05 1.40
CA ASP A 732 -14.98 -17.37 2.28
C ASP A 732 -14.87 -18.12 3.63
N TYR A 733 -16.00 -18.59 4.18
CA TYR A 733 -16.02 -19.40 5.40
C TYR A 733 -15.40 -20.80 5.26
N GLU A 734 -15.67 -21.48 4.15
CA GLU A 734 -15.05 -22.78 3.84
C GLU A 734 -13.54 -22.65 3.69
N TYR A 735 -13.09 -21.56 3.06
CA TYR A 735 -11.68 -21.23 2.91
C TYR A 735 -10.99 -21.01 4.27
N LEU A 736 -11.61 -20.23 5.16
CA LEU A 736 -11.13 -20.03 6.54
C LEU A 736 -10.97 -21.37 7.29
N THR A 737 -11.89 -22.29 7.05
CA THR A 737 -11.92 -23.61 7.70
C THR A 737 -10.89 -24.58 7.11
N LYS A 738 -10.55 -24.46 5.82
CA LYS A 738 -9.57 -25.33 5.14
C LYS A 738 -8.12 -24.97 5.46
N ASN A 739 -7.83 -23.69 5.70
CA ASN A 739 -6.47 -23.20 5.92
C ASN A 739 -6.07 -23.14 7.42
N LYS A 740 -6.71 -23.93 8.29
CA LYS A 740 -6.42 -23.97 9.74
C LYS A 740 -4.98 -24.35 10.11
N SER A 741 -4.28 -25.08 9.25
CA SER A 741 -2.92 -25.59 9.49
C SER A 741 -1.81 -24.75 8.88
N LYS A 742 -2.16 -23.66 8.16
CA LYS A 742 -1.21 -22.65 7.67
C LYS A 742 -1.04 -21.58 8.75
#